data_AF-A0AAU4BDA2-F1
#
_entry.id   AF-A0AAU4BDA2-F1
#
_cell.length_a   1.000
_cell.length_b   1.000
_cell.length_c   1.000
_cell.angle_alpha   90.00
_cell.angle_beta   90.00
_cell.angle_gamma   90.00
#
_symmetry.space_group_name_H-M   'P 1'
#
loop_
_entity.id
_entity.type
_entity.pdbx_description
1 polymer ?
#
loop_
_entity_poly.entity_id
_entity_poly.type
_entity_poly.pdbx_seq_one_letter_code
_entity_poly.pdbx_strand_id
1 'polypeptide(L)'
;MSDNGDQQNRQVKGPVILCTIFAAVIIFGVTLVLDLLVSERIQLSWMWVVPLVVSGGIAEGLRQYPEFAEDLMRRLRQVLAPVWRRARRWPAAIVAGMRARVSGLRSVGRWWSPVTYVVLGAVAAAVTWSVSPQVWPGPESDGDGPCGPSLELRVLVPPEDEGAFQTAADEFAAAQTGSNDCRLVHITVFSSTFYDIKHAFQRGWRGAESVQGAVVTLMPGPQPDIWVAGSTAVVDSVRDLVPEEVKLEHRRSVATSPLVLAVPDPKGVQDHLAGVTAPTWNQLVWAAGQFGLRLARPDPDLSEAGMLATSDLYRGLPEEGPKRAKARMDLERKVASVGVPLSSVNGLLCWIRRQADERRAIIVPERALREYNTGNPLGGECARPVAQPRVPFHALYPRDVSTLNYPFVRVTWRSQAKRDRDEMIDRFGEWLAKEGLRGRGYRDLAGRLPSEGAPVDEPRVTPRGSTTEEVMRALAEYPQGRPAVTAAYVVDVSGSMDKPTLEGISRLDRARDLATQALGLLGSPDSIGLWSFPARGAANDRGVKERVGRQSVNDEHREAMARALAGLEKAEGGSTPLYDAIADVGMRLAGRGQNPAIIVFSDGGNRVRGGIDVARLRASLARTPGKLQVVIMAIGEKECDEPALKALTGDSTIAATCYGATRGETARLISNIFAEIRSAQDKE
;
A
#
# COMPACT_ATOMS: atom_id res chain seq x y z
N MET A 1 48.58 22.71 24.13
CA MET A 1 49.43 21.77 24.88
C MET A 1 48.82 20.38 24.72
N SER A 2 49.61 19.45 24.14
CA SER A 2 49.38 18.01 23.89
C SER A 2 48.09 17.61 23.17
N ASP A 3 48.06 17.08 21.95
CA ASP A 3 48.93 16.16 21.19
C ASP A 3 48.80 14.66 21.54
N ASN A 4 48.59 13.90 20.47
CA ASN A 4 48.87 12.48 20.21
C ASN A 4 48.06 11.34 20.86
N GLY A 5 47.35 10.61 19.99
CA GLY A 5 47.08 9.19 20.19
C GLY A 5 45.93 8.63 19.35
N ASP A 6 46.12 8.37 18.04
CA ASP A 6 45.49 7.20 17.36
C ASP A 6 45.89 7.01 15.88
N GLN A 7 47.19 6.81 15.59
CA GLN A 7 47.64 6.49 14.22
C GLN A 7 48.41 5.17 14.06
N GLN A 8 48.35 4.24 15.02
CA GLN A 8 49.25 3.07 14.99
C GLN A 8 48.60 1.68 14.85
N ASN A 9 47.37 1.55 14.32
CA ASN A 9 46.73 0.23 14.20
C ASN A 9 46.15 -0.17 12.82
N ARG A 10 46.64 0.40 11.71
CA ARG A 10 46.15 0.05 10.34
C ARG A 10 47.14 -0.64 9.41
N GLN A 11 48.29 -1.08 9.89
CA GLN A 11 49.37 -1.57 9.00
C GLN A 11 49.80 -3.03 9.18
N VAL A 12 48.94 -3.97 9.58
CA VAL A 12 49.25 -5.41 9.46
C VAL A 12 47.97 -6.25 9.23
N LYS A 13 47.29 -6.14 8.08
CA LYS A 13 46.23 -7.11 7.68
C LYS A 13 46.22 -7.52 6.20
N GLY A 14 47.08 -6.96 5.36
CA GLY A 14 47.16 -7.32 3.93
C GLY A 14 47.68 -8.74 3.62
N PRO A 15 48.79 -9.21 4.21
CA PRO A 15 49.38 -10.50 3.83
C PRO A 15 48.65 -11.71 4.43
N VAL A 16 47.93 -11.54 5.54
CA VAL A 16 47.18 -12.63 6.20
C VAL A 16 45.94 -13.03 5.39
N ILE A 17 45.24 -12.05 4.79
CA ILE A 17 44.04 -12.26 3.96
C ILE A 17 44.41 -12.93 2.63
N LEU A 18 45.53 -12.54 2.01
CA LEU A 18 46.00 -13.17 0.77
C LEU A 18 46.33 -14.67 0.98
N CYS A 19 46.98 -15.02 2.09
CA CYS A 19 47.29 -16.42 2.41
C CYS A 19 46.04 -17.27 2.69
N THR A 20 44.99 -16.69 3.31
CA THR A 20 43.74 -17.44 3.58
C THR A 20 42.94 -17.71 2.31
N ILE A 21 42.91 -16.75 1.39
CA ILE A 21 42.22 -16.91 0.09
C ILE A 21 42.96 -17.92 -0.79
N PHE A 22 44.30 -17.87 -0.84
CA PHE A 22 45.09 -18.82 -1.61
C PHE A 22 44.93 -20.26 -1.05
N ALA A 23 44.87 -20.41 0.27
CA ALA A 23 44.61 -21.70 0.90
C ALA A 23 43.20 -22.23 0.59
N ALA A 24 42.16 -21.37 0.62
CA ALA A 24 40.79 -21.77 0.29
C ALA A 24 40.62 -22.21 -1.16
N VAL A 25 41.25 -21.51 -2.12
CA VAL A 25 41.22 -21.88 -3.54
C VAL A 25 41.96 -23.19 -3.80
N ILE A 26 43.09 -23.42 -3.13
CA ILE A 26 43.82 -24.69 -3.22
C ILE A 26 43.00 -25.84 -2.62
N ILE A 27 42.38 -25.64 -1.45
CA ILE A 27 41.55 -26.66 -0.80
C ILE A 27 40.36 -27.00 -1.69
N PHE A 28 39.65 -26.01 -2.22
CA PHE A 28 38.50 -26.26 -3.10
C PHE A 28 38.91 -26.96 -4.40
N GLY A 29 40.02 -26.54 -5.02
CA GLY A 29 40.56 -27.18 -6.21
C GLY A 29 40.99 -28.63 -5.97
N VAL A 30 41.62 -28.92 -4.83
CA VAL A 30 42.04 -30.28 -4.44
C VAL A 30 40.82 -31.16 -4.15
N THR A 31 39.78 -30.62 -3.51
CA THR A 31 38.55 -31.39 -3.19
C THR A 31 37.78 -31.74 -4.46
N LEU A 32 37.66 -30.79 -5.40
CA LEU A 32 37.00 -31.01 -6.70
C LEU A 32 37.75 -32.04 -7.56
N VAL A 33 39.09 -32.01 -7.52
CA VAL A 33 39.94 -32.98 -8.24
C VAL A 33 39.87 -34.37 -7.61
N LEU A 34 39.79 -34.47 -6.27
CA LEU A 34 39.60 -35.74 -5.58
C LEU A 34 38.22 -36.36 -5.88
N ASP A 35 37.15 -35.56 -5.92
CA ASP A 35 35.81 -36.05 -6.30
C ASP A 35 35.77 -36.52 -7.76
N LEU A 36 36.46 -35.81 -8.67
CA LEU A 36 36.58 -36.20 -10.08
C LEU A 36 37.47 -37.43 -10.30
N LEU A 37 38.43 -37.71 -9.40
CA LEU A 37 39.29 -38.90 -9.45
C LEU A 37 38.60 -40.16 -8.89
N VAL A 38 37.67 -40.00 -7.93
CA VAL A 38 36.89 -41.11 -7.36
C VAL A 38 35.75 -41.54 -8.29
N SER A 39 35.27 -40.63 -9.14
CA SER A 39 34.39 -40.94 -10.26
C SER A 39 35.22 -41.48 -11.43
N GLU A 40 35.25 -42.81 -11.67
CA GLU A 40 35.93 -43.47 -12.82
C GLU A 40 35.40 -43.05 -14.23
N ARG A 41 34.80 -41.87 -14.36
CA ARG A 41 34.38 -41.30 -15.63
C ARG A 41 35.23 -40.08 -15.91
N ILE A 42 36.03 -40.20 -16.98
CA ILE A 42 36.68 -39.15 -17.78
C ILE A 42 38.22 -39.12 -17.64
N GLN A 43 38.92 -39.65 -18.66
CA GLN A 43 40.33 -39.35 -18.91
C GLN A 43 40.46 -37.95 -19.54
N LEU A 44 40.39 -36.90 -18.73
CA LEU A 44 40.77 -35.55 -19.17
C LEU A 44 42.25 -35.32 -18.81
N SER A 45 43.08 -34.97 -19.79
CA SER A 45 44.49 -34.69 -19.53
C SER A 45 44.62 -33.46 -18.62
N TRP A 46 45.54 -33.53 -17.66
CA TRP A 46 45.74 -32.52 -16.61
C TRP A 46 46.00 -31.11 -17.15
N MET A 47 46.41 -31.01 -18.44
CA MET A 47 46.61 -29.75 -19.15
C MET A 47 45.33 -28.90 -19.32
N TRP A 48 44.13 -29.48 -19.23
CA TRP A 48 42.88 -28.76 -19.43
C TRP A 48 42.11 -28.44 -18.14
N VAL A 49 42.36 -29.19 -17.06
CA VAL A 49 41.65 -29.02 -15.78
C VAL A 49 42.14 -27.76 -15.06
N VAL A 50 43.44 -27.51 -15.05
CA VAL A 50 44.02 -26.37 -14.34
C VAL A 50 43.54 -25.01 -14.90
N PRO A 51 43.51 -24.77 -16.23
CA PRO A 51 42.97 -23.52 -16.78
C PRO A 51 41.48 -23.31 -16.48
N LEU A 52 40.67 -24.38 -16.50
CA LEU A 52 39.24 -24.33 -16.24
C LEU A 52 38.91 -24.01 -14.78
N VAL A 53 39.64 -24.61 -13.83
CA VAL A 53 39.46 -24.33 -12.40
C VAL A 53 39.94 -22.92 -12.06
N VAL A 54 41.06 -22.47 -12.65
CA VAL A 54 41.55 -21.10 -12.45
C VAL A 54 40.60 -20.06 -13.04
N SER A 55 40.05 -20.31 -14.24
CA SER A 55 39.09 -19.38 -14.86
C SER A 55 37.74 -19.35 -14.12
N GLY A 56 37.23 -20.49 -13.65
CA GLY A 56 36.04 -20.55 -12.81
C GLY A 56 36.21 -19.82 -11.47
N GLY A 57 37.35 -20.02 -10.79
CA GLY A 57 37.65 -19.33 -9.52
C GLY A 57 37.81 -17.82 -9.68
N ILE A 58 38.42 -17.37 -10.78
CA ILE A 58 38.52 -15.93 -11.10
C ILE A 58 37.14 -15.33 -11.40
N ALA A 59 36.28 -16.04 -12.14
CA ALA A 59 34.94 -15.56 -12.47
C ALA A 59 34.06 -15.41 -11.22
N GLU A 60 34.08 -16.38 -10.31
CA GLU A 60 33.30 -16.31 -9.07
C GLU A 60 33.86 -15.26 -8.11
N GLY A 61 35.19 -15.15 -7.99
CA GLY A 61 35.83 -14.10 -7.19
C GLY A 61 35.52 -12.67 -7.69
N LEU A 62 35.44 -12.47 -9.01
CA LEU A 62 35.04 -11.19 -9.61
C LEU A 62 33.55 -10.89 -9.42
N ARG A 63 32.70 -11.93 -9.33
CA ARG A 63 31.27 -11.79 -9.06
C ARG A 63 30.99 -11.37 -7.61
N GLN A 64 31.80 -11.89 -6.69
CA GLN A 64 31.62 -11.68 -5.25
C GLN A 64 32.24 -10.36 -4.76
N TYR A 65 33.22 -9.79 -5.48
CA TYR A 65 33.92 -8.56 -5.10
C TYR A 65 34.12 -7.59 -6.31
N PRO A 66 33.10 -6.82 -6.72
CA PRO A 66 33.17 -5.96 -7.91
C PRO A 66 34.20 -4.82 -7.79
N GLU A 67 34.47 -4.33 -6.57
CA GLU A 67 35.49 -3.32 -6.26
C GLU A 67 36.90 -3.79 -6.69
N PHE A 68 37.18 -5.09 -6.60
CA PHE A 68 38.47 -5.69 -6.99
C PHE A 68 38.64 -5.77 -8.50
N ALA A 69 37.55 -5.97 -9.25
CA ALA A 69 37.57 -5.99 -10.71
C ALA A 69 38.04 -4.65 -11.28
N GLU A 70 37.60 -3.54 -10.68
CA GLU A 70 38.04 -2.21 -11.09
C GLU A 70 39.53 -1.97 -10.81
N ASP A 71 40.05 -2.34 -9.63
CA ASP A 71 41.49 -2.14 -9.32
C ASP A 71 42.39 -3.05 -10.18
N LEU A 72 41.96 -4.29 -10.42
CA LEU A 72 42.66 -5.24 -11.30
C LEU A 72 42.71 -4.73 -12.75
N MET A 73 41.58 -4.23 -13.28
CA MET A 73 41.52 -3.65 -14.63
C MET A 73 42.35 -2.37 -14.74
N ARG A 74 42.41 -1.56 -13.68
CA ARG A 74 43.24 -0.34 -13.62
C ARG A 74 44.73 -0.70 -13.66
N ARG A 75 45.16 -1.71 -12.90
CA ARG A 75 46.55 -2.22 -12.90
C ARG A 75 46.92 -2.91 -14.21
N LEU A 76 46.03 -3.73 -14.78
CA LEU A 76 46.25 -4.35 -16.09
C LEU A 76 46.41 -3.31 -17.20
N ARG A 77 45.60 -2.24 -17.20
CA ARG A 77 45.79 -1.11 -18.14
C ARG A 77 47.14 -0.44 -17.96
N GLN A 78 47.61 -0.22 -16.74
CA GLN A 78 48.92 0.39 -16.49
C GLN A 78 50.08 -0.49 -16.98
N VAL A 79 49.98 -1.82 -16.79
CA VAL A 79 51.01 -2.77 -17.20
C VAL A 79 51.01 -3.01 -18.72
N LEU A 80 49.84 -3.06 -19.36
CA LEU A 80 49.71 -3.36 -20.78
C LEU A 80 49.82 -2.13 -21.69
N ALA A 81 49.58 -0.92 -21.18
CA ALA A 81 49.71 0.33 -21.93
C ALA A 81 51.08 0.55 -22.62
N PRO A 82 52.25 0.23 -22.02
CA PRO A 82 53.53 0.34 -22.73
C PRO A 82 53.73 -0.72 -23.82
N VAL A 83 53.18 -1.93 -23.63
CA VAL A 83 53.24 -3.02 -24.64
C VAL A 83 52.39 -2.67 -25.85
N TRP A 84 51.17 -2.18 -25.61
CA TRP A 84 50.25 -1.74 -26.67
C TRP A 84 50.78 -0.53 -27.45
N ARG A 85 51.46 0.42 -26.78
CA ARG A 85 52.13 1.55 -27.43
C ARG A 85 53.33 1.13 -28.29
N ARG A 86 54.03 0.04 -27.94
CA ARG A 86 55.09 -0.54 -28.78
C ARG A 86 54.55 -1.33 -29.96
N ALA A 87 53.47 -2.09 -29.79
CA ALA A 87 52.82 -2.84 -30.88
C ALA A 87 52.24 -1.90 -31.96
N ARG A 88 51.74 -0.73 -31.58
CA ARG A 88 51.16 0.27 -32.50
C ARG A 88 52.18 1.04 -33.35
N ARG A 89 53.49 0.85 -33.14
CA ARG A 89 54.59 1.45 -33.92
C ARG A 89 55.24 0.50 -34.92
N TRP A 90 54.71 -0.71 -35.09
CA TRP A 90 55.19 -1.61 -36.13
C TRP A 90 54.66 -1.13 -37.48
N PRO A 91 55.51 -0.77 -38.45
CA PRO A 91 55.03 -0.40 -39.78
C PRO A 91 54.38 -1.61 -40.45
N ALA A 92 53.25 -1.39 -41.12
CA ALA A 92 52.46 -2.40 -41.83
C ALA A 92 53.25 -3.20 -42.90
N ALA A 93 54.48 -2.80 -43.21
CA ALA A 93 55.37 -3.48 -44.15
C ALA A 93 55.97 -4.81 -43.64
N ILE A 94 55.96 -5.08 -42.32
CA ILE A 94 56.51 -6.36 -41.79
C ILE A 94 55.46 -7.50 -41.84
N VAL A 95 54.16 -7.19 -41.89
CA VAL A 95 53.10 -8.21 -41.96
C VAL A 95 52.91 -8.76 -43.39
N ALA A 96 53.34 -8.03 -44.42
CA ALA A 96 53.28 -8.49 -45.81
C ALA A 96 54.47 -9.39 -46.24
N GLY A 97 55.60 -9.37 -45.51
CA GLY A 97 56.80 -10.15 -45.84
C GLY A 97 56.86 -11.58 -45.29
N MET A 98 55.99 -11.95 -44.34
CA MET A 98 56.03 -13.26 -43.66
C MET A 98 55.18 -14.35 -44.32
N ARG A 99 54.51 -14.09 -45.45
CA ARG A 99 53.76 -15.11 -46.21
C ARG A 99 54.57 -15.87 -47.27
N ALA A 100 55.82 -15.49 -47.55
CA ALA A 100 56.58 -16.05 -48.66
C ALA A 100 57.77 -16.96 -48.26
N ARG A 101 57.94 -17.36 -46.99
CA ARG A 101 59.11 -18.17 -46.62
C ARG A 101 58.92 -19.07 -45.39
N VAL A 102 58.01 -20.03 -45.46
CA VAL A 102 58.07 -21.24 -44.59
C VAL A 102 57.63 -22.48 -45.40
N SER A 103 58.33 -22.77 -46.48
CA SER A 103 58.42 -24.12 -47.06
C SER A 103 59.84 -24.61 -46.82
N GLY A 104 60.07 -25.22 -45.66
CA GLY A 104 61.36 -25.82 -45.34
C GLY A 104 61.80 -25.61 -43.90
N LEU A 105 61.13 -26.29 -42.96
CA LEU A 105 61.71 -26.64 -41.66
C LEU A 105 61.01 -27.90 -41.14
N ARG A 106 61.33 -29.01 -41.80
CA ARG A 106 61.37 -30.31 -41.12
C ARG A 106 62.64 -30.31 -40.24
N SER A 107 62.52 -30.91 -39.06
CA SER A 107 63.55 -31.10 -38.03
C SER A 107 64.03 -29.86 -37.25
N VAL A 108 63.25 -29.42 -36.26
CA VAL A 108 63.80 -29.05 -34.94
C VAL A 108 62.82 -29.56 -33.89
N GLY A 109 63.14 -30.73 -33.35
CA GLY A 109 62.47 -31.26 -32.16
C GLY A 109 62.91 -30.48 -30.93
N ARG A 110 61.96 -30.39 -29.98
CA ARG A 110 62.23 -30.27 -28.55
C ARG A 110 62.86 -28.94 -28.11
N TRP A 111 62.02 -27.91 -28.04
CA TRP A 111 61.96 -26.89 -26.95
C TRP A 111 60.90 -25.85 -27.33
N TRP A 112 59.63 -26.18 -27.15
CA TRP A 112 58.55 -25.18 -27.14
C TRP A 112 58.28 -24.86 -25.68
N SER A 113 58.59 -23.63 -25.26
CA SER A 113 58.43 -23.22 -23.87
C SER A 113 56.94 -23.12 -23.51
N PRO A 114 56.57 -23.29 -22.23
CA PRO A 114 55.18 -23.16 -21.78
C PRO A 114 54.56 -21.79 -22.11
N VAL A 115 55.39 -20.77 -22.38
CA VAL A 115 54.95 -19.43 -22.78
C VAL A 115 54.25 -19.45 -24.14
N THR A 116 54.67 -20.30 -25.07
CA THR A 116 54.05 -20.36 -26.41
C THR A 116 52.63 -20.91 -26.36
N TYR A 117 52.36 -21.88 -25.46
CA TYR A 117 51.02 -22.40 -25.24
C TYR A 117 50.11 -21.41 -24.52
N VAL A 118 50.64 -20.65 -23.57
CA VAL A 118 49.87 -19.59 -22.89
C VAL A 118 49.50 -18.47 -23.87
N VAL A 119 50.41 -18.08 -24.76
CA VAL A 119 50.14 -17.05 -25.77
C VAL A 119 49.14 -17.56 -26.82
N LEU A 120 49.27 -18.80 -27.30
CA LEU A 120 48.29 -19.39 -28.22
C LEU A 120 46.90 -19.56 -27.57
N GLY A 121 46.85 -19.96 -26.29
CA GLY A 121 45.61 -20.05 -25.52
C GLY A 121 44.95 -18.69 -25.31
N ALA A 122 45.73 -17.65 -24.98
CA ALA A 122 45.23 -16.28 -24.82
C ALA A 122 44.72 -15.68 -26.13
N VAL A 123 45.38 -15.97 -27.26
CA VAL A 123 44.91 -15.54 -28.59
C VAL A 123 43.66 -16.29 -29.00
N ALA A 124 43.57 -17.60 -28.76
CA ALA A 124 42.35 -18.37 -29.03
C ALA A 124 41.17 -17.86 -28.19
N ALA A 125 41.38 -17.60 -26.89
CA ALA A 125 40.37 -17.04 -25.99
C ALA A 125 39.93 -15.64 -26.42
N ALA A 126 40.87 -14.77 -26.82
CA ALA A 126 40.56 -13.43 -27.32
C ALA A 126 39.79 -13.48 -28.64
N VAL A 127 40.10 -14.41 -29.55
CA VAL A 127 39.36 -14.58 -30.81
C VAL A 127 37.95 -15.13 -30.55
N THR A 128 37.77 -16.09 -29.65
CA THR A 128 36.44 -16.58 -29.27
C THR A 128 35.59 -15.49 -28.59
N TRP A 129 36.23 -14.60 -27.80
CA TRP A 129 35.53 -13.50 -27.14
C TRP A 129 35.20 -12.34 -28.10
N SER A 130 36.01 -12.14 -29.14
CA SER A 130 35.80 -11.06 -30.12
C SER A 130 34.77 -11.40 -31.20
N VAL A 131 34.42 -12.68 -31.38
CA VAL A 131 33.43 -13.14 -32.38
C VAL A 131 32.04 -13.41 -31.76
N SER A 132 31.90 -13.34 -30.43
CA SER A 132 30.61 -13.54 -29.73
C SER A 132 30.25 -12.33 -28.85
N PRO A 133 29.85 -11.19 -29.46
CA PRO A 133 28.54 -10.65 -29.05
C PRO A 133 27.71 -9.92 -30.14
N GLN A 134 27.97 -10.08 -31.45
CA GLN A 134 27.22 -9.31 -32.48
C GLN A 134 26.33 -10.12 -33.44
N VAL A 135 26.22 -11.44 -33.28
CA VAL A 135 25.24 -12.25 -34.03
C VAL A 135 24.62 -13.30 -33.11
N TRP A 136 23.93 -12.85 -32.07
CA TRP A 136 22.67 -13.52 -31.75
C TRP A 136 21.59 -12.66 -32.41
N PRO A 137 21.03 -13.08 -33.55
CA PRO A 137 19.70 -12.61 -33.89
C PRO A 137 18.85 -12.92 -32.65
N GLY A 138 18.15 -11.92 -32.11
CA GLY A 138 17.10 -12.18 -31.14
C GLY A 138 16.19 -13.27 -31.71
N PRO A 139 15.53 -14.09 -30.88
CA PRO A 139 14.61 -15.10 -31.37
C PRO A 139 13.51 -14.39 -32.16
N GLU A 140 13.68 -14.33 -33.47
CA GLU A 140 12.61 -14.19 -34.44
C GLU A 140 11.86 -15.51 -34.31
N SER A 141 10.84 -15.47 -33.45
CA SER A 141 10.04 -16.62 -33.07
C SER A 141 9.14 -16.97 -34.23
N ASP A 142 9.57 -17.94 -35.02
CA ASP A 142 8.67 -18.72 -35.87
C ASP A 142 7.60 -19.39 -34.99
N GLY A 143 6.42 -18.77 -34.95
CA GLY A 143 5.11 -19.39 -35.15
C GLY A 143 4.54 -20.39 -34.14
N ASP A 144 5.31 -21.22 -33.42
CA ASP A 144 4.73 -22.41 -32.73
C ASP A 144 5.26 -22.69 -31.31
N GLY A 145 5.96 -21.74 -30.68
CA GLY A 145 6.47 -21.88 -29.30
C GLY A 145 5.44 -21.55 -28.20
N PRO A 146 5.55 -22.15 -26.98
CA PRO A 146 4.72 -21.78 -25.84
C PRO A 146 4.92 -20.30 -25.47
N CYS A 147 3.84 -19.60 -25.09
CA CYS A 147 3.90 -18.18 -24.76
C CYS A 147 4.96 -17.89 -23.68
N GLY A 148 5.77 -16.85 -23.93
CA GLY A 148 6.67 -16.30 -22.92
C GLY A 148 5.91 -15.58 -21.78
N PRO A 149 6.56 -15.27 -20.65
CA PRO A 149 5.93 -14.53 -19.57
C PRO A 149 5.53 -13.12 -20.01
N SER A 150 4.29 -12.73 -19.73
CA SER A 150 3.80 -11.37 -20.02
C SER A 150 4.50 -10.32 -19.15
N LEU A 151 4.67 -9.10 -19.67
CA LEU A 151 5.13 -7.97 -18.88
C LEU A 151 4.09 -7.65 -17.78
N GLU A 152 4.49 -7.64 -16.51
CA GLU A 152 3.59 -7.25 -15.43
C GLU A 152 3.70 -5.76 -15.09
N LEU A 153 2.58 -5.04 -15.15
CA LEU A 153 2.43 -3.66 -14.70
C LEU A 153 1.53 -3.60 -13.46
N ARG A 154 1.90 -2.78 -12.48
CA ARG A 154 1.18 -2.61 -11.22
C ARG A 154 0.64 -1.19 -11.13
N VAL A 155 -0.68 -1.06 -10.98
CA VAL A 155 -1.40 0.22 -11.01
C VAL A 155 -2.05 0.47 -9.66
N LEU A 156 -1.63 1.54 -8.99
CA LEU A 156 -2.21 2.02 -7.75
C LEU A 156 -3.27 3.08 -8.04
N VAL A 157 -4.47 2.91 -7.48
CA VAL A 157 -5.62 3.83 -7.66
C VAL A 157 -6.38 4.08 -6.34
N PRO A 158 -7.23 5.11 -6.24
CA PRO A 158 -8.14 5.29 -5.10
C PRO A 158 -9.06 4.08 -4.90
N PRO A 159 -9.45 3.74 -3.66
CA PRO A 159 -10.33 2.61 -3.37
C PRO A 159 -11.69 2.67 -4.08
N GLU A 160 -12.22 3.87 -4.27
CA GLU A 160 -13.47 4.10 -4.99
C GLU A 160 -13.39 3.82 -6.50
N ASP A 161 -12.20 3.81 -7.09
CA ASP A 161 -11.98 3.70 -8.53
C ASP A 161 -11.39 2.33 -8.97
N GLU A 162 -11.05 1.45 -8.02
CA GLU A 162 -10.40 0.16 -8.29
C GLU A 162 -11.12 -0.67 -9.36
N GLY A 163 -12.43 -0.90 -9.22
CA GLY A 163 -13.19 -1.72 -10.17
C GLY A 163 -13.23 -1.13 -11.59
N ALA A 164 -13.28 0.21 -11.68
CA ALA A 164 -13.29 0.92 -12.95
C ALA A 164 -11.97 0.73 -13.70
N PHE A 165 -10.87 0.94 -12.99
CA PHE A 165 -9.51 0.82 -13.53
C PHE A 165 -9.13 -0.63 -13.78
N GLN A 166 -9.57 -1.58 -12.95
CA GLN A 166 -9.37 -3.01 -13.20
C GLN A 166 -10.04 -3.44 -14.51
N THR A 167 -11.31 -3.05 -14.73
CA THR A 167 -12.01 -3.36 -15.98
C THR A 167 -11.33 -2.70 -17.19
N ALA A 168 -10.85 -1.46 -17.06
CA ALA A 168 -10.11 -0.78 -18.12
C ALA A 168 -8.76 -1.45 -18.40
N ALA A 169 -8.05 -1.86 -17.36
CA ALA A 169 -6.78 -2.58 -17.46
C ALA A 169 -6.93 -3.94 -18.14
N ASP A 170 -8.00 -4.69 -17.82
CA ASP A 170 -8.31 -5.97 -18.45
C ASP A 170 -8.63 -5.82 -19.94
N GLU A 171 -9.42 -4.82 -20.32
CA GLU A 171 -9.70 -4.50 -21.73
C GLU A 171 -8.44 -4.12 -22.50
N PHE A 172 -7.61 -3.23 -21.94
CA PHE A 172 -6.36 -2.85 -22.57
C PHE A 172 -5.45 -4.06 -22.78
N ALA A 173 -5.29 -4.87 -21.73
CA ALA A 173 -4.41 -6.02 -21.77
C ALA A 173 -4.92 -7.13 -22.71
N ALA A 174 -6.24 -7.30 -22.84
CA ALA A 174 -6.84 -8.18 -23.83
C ALA A 174 -6.61 -7.69 -25.27
N ALA A 175 -6.57 -6.36 -25.48
CA ALA A 175 -6.25 -5.76 -26.78
C ALA A 175 -4.74 -5.80 -27.12
N GLN A 176 -3.85 -6.12 -26.16
CA GLN A 176 -2.42 -6.26 -26.41
C GLN A 176 -2.04 -7.75 -26.64
N THR A 177 -2.27 -8.24 -27.85
CA THR A 177 -1.79 -9.56 -28.29
C THR A 177 -0.52 -9.47 -29.13
N GLY A 178 0.41 -10.39 -28.89
CA GLY A 178 1.62 -10.58 -29.66
C GLY A 178 1.41 -11.55 -30.81
N SER A 179 2.51 -12.10 -31.34
CA SER A 179 2.44 -13.27 -32.21
C SER A 179 1.74 -14.43 -31.48
N ASN A 180 0.92 -15.19 -32.19
CA ASN A 180 0.17 -16.35 -31.69
C ASN A 180 -0.86 -16.06 -30.58
N ASP A 181 -1.46 -14.86 -30.59
CA ASP A 181 -2.46 -14.43 -29.59
C ASP A 181 -1.95 -14.45 -28.14
N CYS A 182 -0.63 -14.47 -27.92
CA CYS A 182 -0.04 -14.41 -26.59
C CYS A 182 -0.24 -13.01 -25.98
N ARG A 183 -0.71 -12.96 -24.73
CA ARG A 183 -0.91 -11.70 -23.99
C ARG A 183 0.43 -11.03 -23.71
N LEU A 184 0.62 -9.80 -24.20
CA LEU A 184 1.87 -9.05 -24.04
C LEU A 184 2.05 -8.48 -22.64
N VAL A 185 0.94 -8.16 -21.97
CA VAL A 185 0.95 -7.46 -20.68
C VAL A 185 -0.11 -8.01 -19.73
N HIS A 186 0.28 -8.20 -18.47
CA HIS A 186 -0.64 -8.39 -17.36
C HIS A 186 -0.65 -7.11 -16.52
N ILE A 187 -1.83 -6.62 -16.15
CA ILE A 187 -1.96 -5.39 -15.37
C ILE A 187 -2.70 -5.73 -14.09
N THR A 188 -2.03 -5.53 -12.97
CA THR A 188 -2.57 -5.73 -11.63
C THR A 188 -2.98 -4.37 -11.07
N VAL A 189 -4.27 -4.14 -10.88
CA VAL A 189 -4.78 -2.93 -10.21
C VAL A 189 -4.96 -3.24 -8.73
N PHE A 190 -4.52 -2.33 -7.88
CA PHE A 190 -4.73 -2.38 -6.43
C PHE A 190 -5.01 -0.99 -5.90
N SER A 191 -5.64 -0.91 -4.73
CA SER A 191 -6.02 0.36 -4.13
C SER A 191 -5.54 0.51 -2.69
N SER A 192 -5.43 1.76 -2.25
CA SER A 192 -4.99 2.10 -0.91
C SER A 192 -5.50 3.49 -0.51
N THR A 193 -5.59 3.75 0.80
CA THR A 193 -5.99 5.06 1.31
C THR A 193 -4.88 6.11 1.10
N PHE A 194 -5.25 7.39 1.09
CA PHE A 194 -4.31 8.51 0.97
C PHE A 194 -3.20 8.46 2.03
N TYR A 195 -3.54 8.19 3.29
CA TYR A 195 -2.57 8.12 4.40
C TYR A 195 -1.55 7.00 4.19
N ASP A 196 -2.01 5.82 3.81
CA ASP A 196 -1.16 4.66 3.58
C ASP A 196 -0.20 4.91 2.40
N ILE A 197 -0.70 5.54 1.33
CA ILE A 197 0.09 5.90 0.15
C ILE A 197 1.18 6.92 0.52
N LYS A 198 0.82 7.97 1.26
CA LYS A 198 1.77 8.99 1.73
C LYS A 198 2.88 8.36 2.57
N HIS A 199 2.53 7.51 3.53
CA HIS A 199 3.50 6.80 4.37
C HIS A 199 4.35 5.79 3.61
N ALA A 200 3.79 5.11 2.61
CA ALA A 200 4.52 4.15 1.79
C ALA A 200 5.55 4.87 0.90
N PHE A 201 5.18 5.96 0.23
CA PHE A 201 6.12 6.76 -0.56
C PHE A 201 7.19 7.43 0.30
N GLN A 202 6.83 7.98 1.46
CA GLN A 202 7.80 8.54 2.42
C GLN A 202 8.92 7.56 2.80
N ARG A 203 8.59 6.26 2.88
CA ARG A 203 9.55 5.21 3.23
C ARG A 203 10.19 4.53 2.04
N GLY A 204 9.94 5.01 0.82
CA GLY A 204 10.42 4.38 -0.41
C GLY A 204 9.91 2.95 -0.57
N TRP A 205 8.69 2.68 -0.09
CA TRP A 205 8.06 1.36 -0.10
C TRP A 205 8.87 0.28 0.62
N ARG A 206 9.69 0.68 1.59
CA ARG A 206 10.39 -0.24 2.49
C ARG A 206 9.44 -0.56 3.64
N GLY A 207 9.26 -1.86 3.93
CA GLY A 207 8.69 -2.29 5.20
C GLY A 207 9.51 -1.70 6.34
N ALA A 208 8.92 -1.55 7.52
CA ALA A 208 9.70 -1.16 8.69
C ALA A 208 10.87 -2.15 8.85
N GLU A 209 12.11 -1.63 8.81
CA GLU A 209 13.28 -2.44 9.17
C GLU A 209 13.08 -2.90 10.60
N SER A 210 13.21 -4.20 10.83
CA SER A 210 13.13 -4.82 12.15
C SER A 210 14.29 -4.34 13.01
N VAL A 211 14.18 -3.16 13.62
CA VAL A 211 15.04 -2.76 14.72
C VAL A 211 14.46 -3.42 15.97
N GLN A 212 15.05 -4.55 16.36
CA GLN A 212 14.88 -5.17 17.69
C GLN A 212 13.43 -5.56 18.09
N GLY A 213 12.67 -6.10 17.12
CA GLY A 213 11.36 -6.71 17.40
C GLY A 213 10.24 -5.67 17.54
N ALA A 214 9.16 -5.89 16.79
CA ALA A 214 7.97 -5.07 16.68
C ALA A 214 8.13 -3.75 15.89
N VAL A 215 7.70 -3.81 14.63
CA VAL A 215 6.58 -3.03 14.04
C VAL A 215 6.60 -3.45 12.58
N VAL A 216 5.63 -4.24 12.12
CA VAL A 216 5.43 -4.47 10.68
C VAL A 216 4.30 -3.54 10.26
N THR A 217 4.63 -2.34 9.79
CA THR A 217 3.61 -1.55 9.09
C THR A 217 3.31 -2.31 7.79
N LEU A 218 2.09 -2.83 7.65
CA LEU A 218 1.66 -3.46 6.41
C LEU A 218 1.86 -2.47 5.26
N MET A 219 2.61 -2.88 4.25
CA MET A 219 2.72 -2.10 3.02
C MET A 219 1.37 -2.16 2.29
N PRO A 220 0.93 -1.06 1.64
CA PRO A 220 -0.37 -1.00 0.98
C PRO A 220 -0.50 -1.88 -0.28
N GLY A 221 0.54 -2.61 -0.64
CA GLY A 221 0.58 -3.45 -1.82
C GLY A 221 1.99 -3.58 -2.38
N PRO A 222 2.14 -4.14 -3.60
CA PRO A 222 3.42 -4.14 -4.28
C PRO A 222 3.85 -2.72 -4.65
N GLN A 223 5.13 -2.53 -4.99
CA GLN A 223 5.61 -1.26 -5.54
C GLN A 223 4.84 -0.93 -6.84
N PRO A 224 4.11 0.20 -6.93
CA PRO A 224 3.40 0.54 -8.15
C PRO A 224 4.37 0.96 -9.27
N ASP A 225 4.05 0.61 -10.51
CA ASP A 225 4.69 1.20 -11.70
C ASP A 225 3.95 2.47 -12.15
N ILE A 226 2.64 2.51 -11.85
CA ILE A 226 1.73 3.58 -12.21
C ILE A 226 0.93 3.94 -10.97
N TRP A 227 0.80 5.23 -10.68
CA TRP A 227 -0.10 5.75 -9.67
C TRP A 227 -1.07 6.72 -10.34
N VAL A 228 -2.36 6.41 -10.29
CA VAL A 228 -3.42 7.32 -10.74
C VAL A 228 -4.14 7.81 -9.49
N ALA A 229 -3.69 8.92 -8.91
CA ALA A 229 -4.36 9.52 -7.74
C ALA A 229 -5.74 10.08 -8.15
N GLY A 230 -6.63 10.33 -7.19
CA GLY A 230 -7.90 11.02 -7.46
C GLY A 230 -7.71 12.52 -7.75
N SER A 231 -6.68 13.15 -7.18
CA SER A 231 -6.38 14.57 -7.41
C SER A 231 -4.90 14.92 -7.56
N THR A 232 -4.59 15.98 -8.30
CA THR A 232 -3.22 16.54 -8.38
C THR A 232 -2.72 17.03 -7.01
N ALA A 233 -3.59 17.57 -6.15
CA ALA A 233 -3.23 17.98 -4.79
C ALA A 233 -2.64 16.82 -3.97
N VAL A 234 -3.19 15.61 -4.14
CA VAL A 234 -2.67 14.40 -3.48
C VAL A 234 -1.27 14.06 -3.98
N VAL A 235 -1.05 14.09 -5.30
CA VAL A 235 0.28 13.85 -5.90
C VAL A 235 1.30 14.86 -5.37
N ASP A 236 0.96 16.15 -5.37
CA ASP A 236 1.86 17.20 -4.95
C ASP A 236 2.13 17.16 -3.43
N SER A 237 1.19 16.68 -2.61
CA SER A 237 1.41 16.47 -1.18
C SER A 237 2.45 15.38 -0.84
N VAL A 238 2.74 14.49 -1.81
CA VAL A 238 3.68 13.37 -1.64
C VAL A 238 5.01 13.63 -2.33
N ARG A 239 5.03 14.42 -3.41
CA ARG A 239 6.18 14.64 -4.30
C ARG A 239 7.48 14.96 -3.57
N ASP A 240 7.43 15.84 -2.58
CA ASP A 240 8.63 16.31 -1.86
C ASP A 240 9.04 15.40 -0.69
N LEU A 241 8.26 14.35 -0.44
CA LEU A 241 8.46 13.43 0.68
C LEU A 241 9.11 12.12 0.25
N VAL A 242 9.31 11.91 -1.05
CA VAL A 242 9.77 10.63 -1.61
C VAL A 242 11.30 10.53 -1.56
N PRO A 243 11.86 9.39 -1.14
CA PRO A 243 13.31 9.14 -1.20
C PRO A 243 13.88 9.23 -2.62
N GLU A 244 15.17 9.54 -2.74
CA GLU A 244 15.87 9.72 -4.03
C GLU A 244 15.82 8.50 -4.96
N GLU A 245 15.62 7.29 -4.41
CA GLU A 245 15.57 6.05 -5.20
C GLU A 245 14.24 5.84 -5.93
N VAL A 246 13.26 6.71 -5.72
CA VAL A 246 11.95 6.67 -6.33
C VAL A 246 11.71 8.00 -7.07
N LYS A 247 11.33 7.92 -8.33
CA LYS A 247 10.96 9.10 -9.13
C LYS A 247 9.48 9.08 -9.44
N LEU A 248 8.81 10.18 -9.12
CA LEU A 248 7.42 10.43 -9.49
C LEU A 248 7.36 11.40 -10.67
N GLU A 249 6.97 10.89 -11.84
CA GLU A 249 6.81 11.70 -13.04
C GLU A 249 5.33 11.91 -13.35
N HIS A 250 4.85 13.13 -13.05
CA HIS A 250 3.51 13.54 -13.44
C HIS A 250 3.44 13.66 -14.98
N ARG A 251 2.59 12.85 -15.61
CA ARG A 251 2.32 12.92 -17.05
C ARG A 251 1.18 13.88 -17.31
N ARG A 252 -0.02 13.34 -17.52
CA ARG A 252 -1.26 14.08 -17.73
C ARG A 252 -2.38 13.39 -16.97
N SER A 253 -3.40 14.16 -16.62
CA SER A 253 -4.68 13.60 -16.20
C SER A 253 -5.28 12.70 -17.30
N VAL A 254 -5.87 11.57 -16.91
CA VAL A 254 -6.53 10.65 -17.86
C VAL A 254 -8.04 10.82 -17.90
N ALA A 255 -8.64 11.40 -16.88
CA ALA A 255 -10.08 11.55 -16.75
C ALA A 255 -10.43 12.68 -15.77
N THR A 256 -11.69 13.08 -15.76
CA THR A 256 -12.25 13.89 -14.68
C THR A 256 -13.57 13.33 -14.16
N SER A 257 -13.89 13.58 -12.90
CA SER A 257 -15.21 13.32 -12.30
C SER A 257 -15.52 14.43 -11.29
N PRO A 258 -16.43 15.38 -11.60
CA PRO A 258 -16.80 16.42 -10.66
C PRO A 258 -17.50 15.80 -9.44
N LEU A 259 -17.32 16.42 -8.28
CA LEU A 259 -18.18 16.12 -7.14
C LEU A 259 -19.58 16.69 -7.41
N VAL A 260 -20.60 15.99 -6.94
CA VAL A 260 -22.00 16.42 -7.09
C VAL A 260 -22.73 16.23 -5.77
N LEU A 261 -23.75 17.06 -5.53
CA LEU A 261 -24.75 16.76 -4.53
C LEU A 261 -25.84 15.91 -5.18
N ALA A 262 -25.82 14.62 -4.92
CA ALA A 262 -26.81 13.66 -5.38
C ALA A 262 -28.05 13.74 -4.47
N VAL A 263 -29.22 14.05 -5.05
CA VAL A 263 -30.50 14.21 -4.34
C VAL A 263 -31.63 13.42 -5.00
N PRO A 264 -32.58 12.86 -4.24
CA PRO A 264 -33.65 12.03 -4.78
C PRO A 264 -34.73 12.87 -5.48
N ASP A 265 -34.97 14.09 -4.98
CA ASP A 265 -35.88 15.06 -5.58
C ASP A 265 -35.14 16.39 -5.79
N PRO A 266 -34.64 16.67 -7.03
CA PRO A 266 -33.95 17.90 -7.31
C PRO A 266 -34.87 19.13 -7.28
N LYS A 267 -36.17 18.99 -7.56
CA LYS A 267 -37.12 20.12 -7.57
C LYS A 267 -37.32 20.65 -6.16
N GLY A 268 -37.55 19.75 -5.20
CA GLY A 268 -37.70 20.11 -3.80
C GLY A 268 -36.51 20.90 -3.25
N VAL A 269 -35.28 20.54 -3.65
CA VAL A 269 -34.07 21.29 -3.28
C VAL A 269 -33.97 22.62 -4.04
N GLN A 270 -34.29 22.64 -5.33
CA GLN A 270 -34.23 23.84 -6.17
C GLN A 270 -35.25 24.91 -5.77
N ASP A 271 -36.42 24.53 -5.25
CA ASP A 271 -37.44 25.47 -4.78
C ASP A 271 -36.93 26.35 -3.63
N HIS A 272 -36.04 25.81 -2.78
CA HIS A 272 -35.35 26.58 -1.75
C HIS A 272 -34.21 27.47 -2.29
N LEU A 273 -33.82 27.30 -3.56
CA LEU A 273 -32.78 28.08 -4.24
C LEU A 273 -33.36 29.07 -5.25
N ALA A 274 -34.65 29.41 -5.14
CA ALA A 274 -35.33 30.28 -6.09
C ALA A 274 -34.53 31.56 -6.42
N GLY A 275 -34.23 31.76 -7.70
CA GLY A 275 -33.44 32.89 -8.20
C GLY A 275 -31.92 32.68 -8.23
N VAL A 276 -31.41 31.54 -7.75
CA VAL A 276 -29.98 31.18 -7.80
C VAL A 276 -29.71 30.27 -9.00
N THR A 277 -29.03 30.80 -10.02
CA THR A 277 -28.73 30.05 -11.25
C THR A 277 -27.50 29.15 -11.15
N ALA A 278 -26.58 29.44 -10.22
CA ALA A 278 -25.33 28.71 -10.03
C ALA A 278 -25.01 28.63 -8.52
N PRO A 279 -25.66 27.71 -7.78
CA PRO A 279 -25.53 27.65 -6.33
C PRO A 279 -24.13 27.22 -5.89
N THR A 280 -23.68 27.69 -4.73
CA THR A 280 -22.46 27.19 -4.08
C THR A 280 -22.74 25.93 -3.27
N TRP A 281 -21.69 25.22 -2.84
CA TRP A 281 -21.80 24.10 -1.92
C TRP A 281 -22.64 24.43 -0.68
N ASN A 282 -22.36 25.55 -0.02
CA ASN A 282 -23.09 25.97 1.17
C ASN A 282 -24.59 26.21 0.90
N GLN A 283 -24.93 26.76 -0.26
CA GLN A 283 -26.33 26.98 -0.65
C GLN A 283 -27.04 25.66 -0.93
N LEU A 284 -26.41 24.74 -1.66
CA LEU A 284 -26.96 23.41 -1.94
C LEU A 284 -27.17 22.60 -0.65
N VAL A 285 -26.19 22.57 0.24
CA VAL A 285 -26.27 21.87 1.53
C VAL A 285 -27.37 22.46 2.42
N TRP A 286 -27.46 23.79 2.47
CA TRP A 286 -28.51 24.46 3.21
C TRP A 286 -29.90 24.12 2.65
N ALA A 287 -30.08 24.21 1.33
CA ALA A 287 -31.35 23.93 0.66
C ALA A 287 -31.79 22.47 0.83
N ALA A 288 -30.86 21.51 0.71
CA ALA A 288 -31.14 20.10 0.97
C ALA A 288 -31.60 19.88 2.42
N GLY A 289 -30.97 20.55 3.39
CA GLY A 289 -31.40 20.52 4.78
C GLY A 289 -32.78 21.14 5.02
N GLN A 290 -33.12 22.24 4.33
CA GLN A 290 -34.46 22.84 4.40
C GLN A 290 -35.55 21.92 3.83
N PHE A 291 -35.22 21.19 2.77
CA PHE A 291 -36.10 20.17 2.19
C PHE A 291 -36.24 18.92 3.08
N GLY A 292 -35.48 18.82 4.17
CA GLY A 292 -35.53 17.71 5.11
C GLY A 292 -34.64 16.52 4.72
N LEU A 293 -33.72 16.70 3.77
CA LEU A 293 -32.71 15.69 3.44
C LEU A 293 -31.58 15.71 4.47
N ARG A 294 -31.14 14.52 4.86
CA ARG A 294 -29.92 14.36 5.67
C ARG A 294 -28.72 14.23 4.75
N LEU A 295 -27.65 14.98 5.03
CA LEU A 295 -26.47 15.03 4.18
C LEU A 295 -25.48 13.94 4.56
N ALA A 296 -24.95 13.19 3.60
CA ALA A 296 -23.86 12.24 3.79
C ALA A 296 -22.71 12.49 2.82
N ARG A 297 -21.49 12.16 3.25
CA ARG A 297 -20.30 12.12 2.39
C ARG A 297 -19.40 10.93 2.77
N PRO A 298 -18.51 10.48 1.87
CA PRO A 298 -17.47 9.52 2.21
C PRO A 298 -16.55 10.05 3.31
N ASP A 299 -15.96 9.15 4.10
CA ASP A 299 -15.00 9.52 5.13
C ASP A 299 -13.77 10.23 4.51
N PRO A 300 -13.47 11.47 4.92
CA PRO A 300 -12.31 12.22 4.42
C PRO A 300 -10.97 11.56 4.69
N ASP A 301 -10.88 10.71 5.72
CA ASP A 301 -9.64 10.02 6.07
C ASP A 301 -9.39 8.81 5.14
N LEU A 302 -10.41 8.34 4.41
CA LEU A 302 -10.36 7.08 3.66
C LEU A 302 -10.65 7.21 2.16
N SER A 303 -11.31 8.29 1.76
CA SER A 303 -11.70 8.55 0.39
C SER A 303 -11.16 9.89 -0.06
N GLU A 304 -10.49 9.90 -1.21
CA GLU A 304 -10.03 11.13 -1.84
C GLU A 304 -11.23 12.02 -2.23
N ALA A 305 -12.36 11.42 -2.63
CA ALA A 305 -13.60 12.17 -2.84
C ALA A 305 -14.13 12.82 -1.54
N GLY A 306 -14.09 12.09 -0.42
CA GLY A 306 -14.49 12.61 0.89
C GLY A 306 -13.58 13.76 1.36
N MET A 307 -12.28 13.62 1.17
CA MET A 307 -11.27 14.63 1.45
C MET A 307 -11.53 15.91 0.62
N LEU A 308 -11.73 15.76 -0.68
CA LEU A 308 -11.99 16.87 -1.59
C LEU A 308 -13.31 17.57 -1.26
N ALA A 309 -14.37 16.81 -0.96
CA ALA A 309 -15.65 17.35 -0.50
C ALA A 309 -15.51 18.15 0.80
N THR A 310 -14.69 17.67 1.75
CA THR A 310 -14.44 18.37 3.02
C THR A 310 -13.70 19.68 2.80
N SER A 311 -12.70 19.68 1.93
CA SER A 311 -11.99 20.89 1.52
C SER A 311 -12.95 21.94 0.95
N ASP A 312 -13.82 21.53 0.03
CA ASP A 312 -14.82 22.42 -0.57
C ASP A 312 -15.80 22.99 0.45
N LEU A 313 -16.33 22.16 1.34
CA LEU A 313 -17.25 22.59 2.39
C LEU A 313 -16.58 23.55 3.39
N TYR A 314 -15.31 23.32 3.74
CA TYR A 314 -14.57 24.15 4.69
C TYR A 314 -14.11 25.49 4.11
N ARG A 315 -14.01 25.60 2.79
CA ARG A 315 -13.72 26.85 2.09
C ARG A 315 -14.81 27.90 2.32
N GLY A 316 -16.06 27.44 2.46
CA GLY A 316 -17.21 28.31 2.72
C GLY A 316 -17.38 28.73 4.19
N LEU A 317 -16.50 28.30 5.09
CA LEU A 317 -16.54 28.66 6.51
C LEU A 317 -15.81 29.99 6.77
N PRO A 318 -16.12 30.71 7.87
CA PRO A 318 -15.41 31.94 8.25
C PRO A 318 -13.88 31.74 8.31
N GLU A 319 -13.11 32.79 8.01
CA GLU A 319 -11.67 32.68 7.80
C GLU A 319 -10.93 32.10 9.02
N GLU A 320 -11.13 32.60 10.25
CA GLU A 320 -10.42 32.06 11.44
C GLU A 320 -11.17 32.29 12.78
N GLY A 321 -10.64 31.64 13.84
CA GLY A 321 -11.04 31.86 15.23
C GLY A 321 -12.17 30.97 15.76
N PRO A 322 -12.68 31.26 16.98
CA PRO A 322 -13.70 30.42 17.64
C PRO A 322 -14.99 30.24 16.82
N LYS A 323 -15.32 31.22 15.96
CA LYS A 323 -16.46 31.15 15.04
C LYS A 323 -16.28 30.08 13.98
N ARG A 324 -15.07 29.94 13.41
CA ARG A 324 -14.75 28.88 12.45
C ARG A 324 -14.85 27.51 13.09
N ALA A 325 -14.26 27.34 14.27
CA ALA A 325 -14.32 26.07 15.01
C ALA A 325 -15.78 25.64 15.30
N LYS A 326 -16.63 26.58 15.76
CA LYS A 326 -18.05 26.30 15.98
C LYS A 326 -18.79 25.98 14.68
N ALA A 327 -18.60 26.78 13.62
CA ALA A 327 -19.25 26.56 12.34
C ALA A 327 -18.86 25.21 11.72
N ARG A 328 -17.59 24.80 11.89
CA ARG A 328 -17.09 23.49 11.48
C ARG A 328 -17.78 22.36 12.25
N MET A 329 -17.86 22.45 13.59
CA MET A 329 -18.57 21.46 14.40
C MET A 329 -20.06 21.37 14.04
N ASP A 330 -20.70 22.51 13.77
CA ASP A 330 -22.11 22.56 13.35
C ASP A 330 -22.32 21.95 11.96
N LEU A 331 -21.40 22.18 11.03
CA LEU A 331 -21.39 21.57 9.70
C LEU A 331 -21.17 20.06 9.78
N GLU A 332 -20.12 19.63 10.48
CA GLU A 332 -19.79 18.21 10.62
C GLU A 332 -20.90 17.44 11.33
N ARG A 333 -21.61 18.04 12.29
CA ARG A 333 -22.82 17.44 12.86
C ARG A 333 -23.93 17.25 11.84
N LYS A 334 -24.09 18.18 10.88
CA LYS A 334 -25.11 18.07 9.81
C LYS A 334 -24.72 17.07 8.72
N VAL A 335 -23.43 16.94 8.43
CA VAL A 335 -22.87 16.02 7.41
C VAL A 335 -22.70 14.60 7.98
N ALA A 336 -22.41 14.46 9.27
CA ALA A 336 -22.18 13.18 9.93
C ALA A 336 -23.44 12.57 10.55
N SER A 337 -24.54 13.34 10.72
CA SER A 337 -25.79 12.88 11.36
C SER A 337 -26.61 11.86 10.55
N VAL A 338 -26.01 11.22 9.55
CA VAL A 338 -26.66 10.19 8.73
C VAL A 338 -26.54 8.79 9.35
N GLY A 339 -26.02 8.66 10.58
CA GLY A 339 -26.04 7.39 11.27
C GLY A 339 -25.30 6.26 10.56
N VAL A 340 -24.40 6.63 9.64
CA VAL A 340 -23.40 5.74 9.10
C VAL A 340 -22.15 6.52 8.80
N PRO A 341 -21.01 5.87 8.86
CA PRO A 341 -19.75 6.55 8.70
C PRO A 341 -19.01 5.83 7.58
N LEU A 342 -19.07 6.48 6.43
CA LEU A 342 -19.18 5.76 5.18
C LEU A 342 -17.79 5.73 4.56
N SER A 343 -17.13 4.61 4.77
CA SER A 343 -15.69 4.46 4.63
C SER A 343 -15.09 4.71 3.25
N SER A 344 -15.92 4.68 2.21
CA SER A 344 -15.53 4.95 0.83
C SER A 344 -16.79 5.35 0.06
N VAL A 345 -16.64 5.98 -1.11
CA VAL A 345 -17.76 6.28 -2.01
C VAL A 345 -18.59 5.02 -2.30
N ASN A 346 -17.91 3.90 -2.56
CA ASN A 346 -18.53 2.62 -2.86
C ASN A 346 -19.25 2.01 -1.66
N GLY A 347 -18.62 2.06 -0.47
CA GLY A 347 -19.26 1.65 0.79
C GLY A 347 -20.51 2.49 1.11
N LEU A 348 -20.44 3.81 0.86
CA LEU A 348 -21.55 4.74 1.03
C LEU A 348 -22.75 4.34 0.18
N LEU A 349 -22.53 4.24 -1.12
CA LEU A 349 -23.57 3.94 -2.10
C LEU A 349 -24.12 2.52 -1.93
N CYS A 350 -23.27 1.56 -1.57
CA CYS A 350 -23.70 0.19 -1.26
C CYS A 350 -24.63 0.16 -0.05
N TRP A 351 -24.30 0.89 1.01
CA TRP A 351 -25.14 0.96 2.19
C TRP A 351 -26.50 1.60 1.89
N ILE A 352 -26.54 2.70 1.13
CA ILE A 352 -27.80 3.35 0.72
C ILE A 352 -28.66 2.37 -0.09
N ARG A 353 -28.06 1.66 -1.05
CA ARG A 353 -28.73 0.64 -1.86
C ARG A 353 -29.40 -0.45 -1.00
N ARG A 354 -28.77 -0.85 0.10
CA ARG A 354 -29.30 -1.88 1.02
C ARG A 354 -30.40 -1.38 1.95
N GLN A 355 -30.33 -0.12 2.38
CA GLN A 355 -31.33 0.44 3.29
C GLN A 355 -32.57 0.99 2.58
N ALA A 356 -32.47 1.28 1.27
CA ALA A 356 -33.54 1.92 0.50
C ALA A 356 -34.05 3.22 1.13
N ASP A 357 -33.14 4.03 1.69
CA ASP A 357 -33.50 5.30 2.32
C ASP A 357 -33.40 6.45 1.32
N GLU A 358 -34.57 6.98 0.98
CA GLU A 358 -34.75 8.03 -0.02
C GLU A 358 -34.76 9.44 0.60
N ARG A 359 -34.41 9.62 1.88
CA ARG A 359 -34.39 10.94 2.57
C ARG A 359 -32.99 11.49 2.78
N ARG A 360 -32.12 11.28 1.81
CA ARG A 360 -30.69 11.63 1.90
C ARG A 360 -30.22 12.45 0.72
N ALA A 361 -29.32 13.38 0.99
CA ALA A 361 -28.48 14.00 -0.02
C ALA A 361 -27.06 13.47 0.17
N ILE A 362 -26.37 13.13 -0.91
CA ILE A 362 -25.05 12.51 -0.86
C ILE A 362 -24.03 13.29 -1.69
N ILE A 363 -22.85 13.53 -1.12
CA ILE A 363 -21.72 14.11 -1.85
C ILE A 363 -20.85 12.99 -2.40
N VAL A 364 -20.85 12.80 -3.72
CA VAL A 364 -20.10 11.74 -4.39
C VAL A 364 -19.55 12.22 -5.73
N PRO A 365 -18.52 11.54 -6.29
CA PRO A 365 -18.15 11.74 -7.69
C PRO A 365 -19.30 11.40 -8.63
N GLU A 366 -19.49 12.19 -9.67
CA GLU A 366 -20.53 11.96 -10.69
C GLU A 366 -20.47 10.55 -11.30
N ARG A 367 -19.27 10.01 -11.54
CA ARG A 367 -19.10 8.64 -12.01
C ARG A 367 -19.79 7.63 -11.10
N ALA A 368 -19.53 7.70 -9.79
CA ALA A 368 -20.05 6.72 -8.84
C ALA A 368 -21.58 6.82 -8.70
N LEU A 369 -22.12 8.02 -8.82
CA LEU A 369 -23.56 8.25 -8.90
C LEU A 369 -24.19 7.51 -10.11
N ARG A 370 -23.52 7.54 -11.27
CA ARG A 370 -23.99 6.81 -12.46
C ARG A 370 -23.98 5.30 -12.25
N GLU A 371 -22.91 4.76 -11.65
CA GLU A 371 -22.85 3.33 -11.30
C GLU A 371 -23.97 2.94 -10.33
N TYR A 372 -24.26 3.79 -9.35
CA TYR A 372 -25.38 3.58 -8.44
C TYR A 372 -26.72 3.52 -9.19
N ASN A 373 -27.02 4.54 -10.00
CA ASN A 373 -28.28 4.68 -10.72
C ASN A 373 -28.50 3.62 -11.80
N THR A 374 -27.43 3.10 -12.41
CA THR A 374 -27.50 2.05 -13.44
C THR A 374 -27.61 0.64 -12.85
N GLY A 375 -27.43 0.49 -11.52
CA GLY A 375 -27.43 -0.82 -10.86
C GLY A 375 -26.12 -1.58 -11.04
N ASN A 376 -25.05 -0.92 -11.51
CA ASN A 376 -23.74 -1.55 -11.67
C ASN A 376 -23.14 -1.98 -10.31
N PRO A 377 -22.20 -2.94 -10.32
CA PRO A 377 -21.43 -3.31 -9.14
C PRO A 377 -20.74 -2.10 -8.51
N LEU A 378 -20.77 -2.02 -7.18
CA LEU A 378 -20.05 -1.02 -6.38
C LEU A 378 -18.88 -1.66 -5.60
N GLY A 379 -18.59 -2.95 -5.83
CA GLY A 379 -17.57 -3.70 -5.09
C GLY A 379 -18.01 -4.12 -3.68
N GLY A 380 -17.14 -4.84 -2.97
CA GLY A 380 -17.39 -5.34 -1.61
C GLY A 380 -18.68 -6.16 -1.49
N GLU A 381 -19.54 -5.80 -0.53
CA GLU A 381 -20.86 -6.43 -0.36
C GLU A 381 -21.84 -6.16 -1.53
N CYS A 382 -21.53 -5.17 -2.38
CA CYS A 382 -22.28 -4.83 -3.58
C CYS A 382 -21.50 -5.16 -4.86
N ALA A 383 -20.74 -6.27 -4.85
CA ALA A 383 -19.95 -6.73 -6.00
C ALA A 383 -20.77 -7.27 -7.18
N ARG A 384 -22.09 -7.45 -7.02
CA ARG A 384 -22.98 -7.94 -8.08
C ARG A 384 -23.85 -6.81 -8.62
N PRO A 385 -24.17 -6.83 -9.93
CA PRO A 385 -25.15 -5.91 -10.47
C PRO A 385 -26.53 -6.19 -9.84
N VAL A 386 -27.33 -5.13 -9.72
CA VAL A 386 -28.69 -5.18 -9.21
C VAL A 386 -29.62 -4.46 -10.18
N ALA A 387 -30.94 -4.60 -9.99
CA ALA A 387 -31.90 -3.77 -10.69
C ALA A 387 -31.68 -2.28 -10.34
N GLN A 388 -32.00 -1.40 -11.28
CA GLN A 388 -31.94 0.05 -11.06
C GLN A 388 -32.78 0.45 -9.84
N PRO A 389 -32.33 1.45 -9.05
CA PRO A 389 -33.09 1.93 -7.89
C PRO A 389 -34.43 2.51 -8.34
N ARG A 390 -35.48 2.29 -7.52
CA ARG A 390 -36.82 2.83 -7.80
C ARG A 390 -36.84 4.35 -7.87
N VAL A 391 -36.08 4.99 -6.99
CA VAL A 391 -35.84 6.43 -6.97
C VAL A 391 -34.36 6.66 -7.28
N PRO A 392 -34.02 7.05 -8.52
CA PRO A 392 -32.64 7.41 -8.85
C PRO A 392 -32.25 8.73 -8.17
N PHE A 393 -30.96 8.90 -7.90
CA PHE A 393 -30.45 10.19 -7.45
C PHE A 393 -30.13 11.08 -8.66
N HIS A 394 -30.40 12.37 -8.52
CA HIS A 394 -30.11 13.40 -9.49
C HIS A 394 -28.92 14.25 -9.04
N ALA A 395 -27.99 14.53 -9.95
CA ALA A 395 -26.83 15.37 -9.65
C ALA A 395 -27.21 16.85 -9.65
N LEU A 396 -26.88 17.55 -8.57
CA LEU A 396 -26.81 19.01 -8.52
C LEU A 396 -25.34 19.45 -8.49
N TYR A 397 -24.99 20.40 -9.36
CA TYR A 397 -23.61 20.85 -9.56
C TYR A 397 -23.39 22.21 -8.89
N PRO A 398 -22.54 22.30 -7.85
CA PRO A 398 -22.14 23.58 -7.28
C PRO A 398 -21.20 24.32 -8.24
N ARG A 399 -21.26 25.65 -8.27
CA ARG A 399 -20.36 26.48 -9.10
C ARG A 399 -18.91 26.48 -8.62
N ASP A 400 -18.69 26.18 -7.35
CA ASP A 400 -17.41 26.15 -6.65
C ASP A 400 -16.90 24.72 -6.43
N VAL A 401 -17.37 23.77 -7.25
CA VAL A 401 -17.05 22.36 -7.12
C VAL A 401 -15.61 22.04 -7.51
N SER A 402 -14.91 21.31 -6.65
CA SER A 402 -13.68 20.64 -7.02
C SER A 402 -13.97 19.37 -7.82
N THR A 403 -13.02 19.02 -8.69
CA THR A 403 -13.12 17.88 -9.59
C THR A 403 -11.98 16.91 -9.35
N LEU A 404 -12.30 15.63 -9.19
CA LEU A 404 -11.28 14.57 -9.25
C LEU A 404 -10.73 14.56 -10.68
N ASN A 405 -9.42 14.70 -10.82
CA ASN A 405 -8.76 14.92 -12.12
C ASN A 405 -7.75 13.83 -12.48
N TYR A 406 -7.72 12.72 -11.74
CA TYR A 406 -7.03 11.48 -12.14
C TYR A 406 -5.65 11.67 -12.79
N PRO A 407 -4.69 12.38 -12.13
CA PRO A 407 -3.34 12.54 -12.65
C PRO A 407 -2.66 11.18 -12.83
N PHE A 408 -2.17 10.90 -14.03
CA PHE A 408 -1.37 9.71 -14.30
C PHE A 408 0.09 9.98 -13.94
N VAL A 409 0.59 9.28 -12.92
CA VAL A 409 1.96 9.39 -12.43
C VAL A 409 2.71 8.11 -12.77
N ARG A 410 3.81 8.24 -13.51
CA ARG A 410 4.76 7.14 -13.67
C ARG A 410 5.64 7.07 -12.44
N VAL A 411 5.77 5.88 -11.86
CA VAL A 411 6.58 5.61 -10.69
C VAL A 411 7.79 4.79 -11.11
N THR A 412 8.98 5.36 -11.00
CA THR A 412 10.23 4.68 -11.39
C THR A 412 11.06 4.35 -10.17
N TRP A 413 11.26 3.06 -9.93
CA TRP A 413 12.16 2.52 -8.90
C TRP A 413 13.55 2.32 -9.49
N ARG A 414 14.60 2.82 -8.83
CA ARG A 414 15.99 2.75 -9.33
C ARG A 414 16.43 1.34 -9.74
N SER A 415 15.94 0.30 -9.09
CA SER A 415 16.28 -1.11 -9.35
C SER A 415 15.44 -1.79 -10.44
N GLN A 416 14.39 -1.14 -10.96
CA GLN A 416 13.40 -1.77 -11.85
C GLN A 416 13.20 -1.02 -13.18
N ALA A 417 13.97 0.04 -13.43
CA ALA A 417 13.87 0.82 -14.67
C ALA A 417 14.22 -0.05 -15.90
N LYS A 418 13.23 -0.28 -16.76
CA LYS A 418 13.39 -0.98 -18.04
C LYS A 418 12.59 -0.26 -19.14
N ARG A 419 13.18 -0.19 -20.33
CA ARG A 419 12.61 0.58 -21.46
C ARG A 419 11.30 0.02 -21.99
N ASP A 420 11.19 -1.30 -22.10
CA ASP A 420 9.97 -2.01 -22.53
C ASP A 420 8.79 -1.75 -21.57
N ARG A 421 9.07 -1.72 -20.27
CA ARG A 421 8.11 -1.34 -19.21
C ARG A 421 7.64 0.10 -19.39
N ASP A 422 8.56 1.04 -19.58
CA ASP A 422 8.24 2.46 -19.76
C ASP A 422 7.37 2.70 -21.01
N GLU A 423 7.69 2.04 -22.12
CA GLU A 423 6.92 2.13 -23.38
C GLU A 423 5.48 1.60 -23.20
N MET A 424 5.29 0.50 -22.45
CA MET A 424 3.96 -0.03 -22.15
C MET A 424 3.17 0.87 -21.19
N ILE A 425 3.83 1.48 -20.19
CA ILE A 425 3.21 2.46 -19.29
C ILE A 425 2.67 3.66 -20.07
N ASP A 426 3.48 4.23 -20.98
CA ASP A 426 3.07 5.37 -21.79
C ASP A 426 1.90 5.01 -22.72
N ARG A 427 1.93 3.82 -23.36
CA ARG A 427 0.82 3.32 -24.19
C ARG A 427 -0.48 3.17 -23.39
N PHE A 428 -0.40 2.61 -22.18
CA PHE A 428 -1.57 2.45 -21.30
C PHE A 428 -2.16 3.80 -20.89
N GLY A 429 -1.32 4.75 -20.48
CA GLY A 429 -1.76 6.11 -20.13
C GLY A 429 -2.38 6.87 -21.30
N GLU A 430 -1.86 6.68 -22.51
CA GLU A 430 -2.45 7.25 -23.73
C GLU A 430 -3.84 6.69 -24.02
N TRP A 431 -3.97 5.36 -23.95
CA TRP A 431 -5.23 4.66 -24.16
C TRP A 431 -6.31 5.04 -23.14
N LEU A 432 -5.96 5.12 -21.85
CA LEU A 432 -6.87 5.54 -20.78
C LEU A 432 -7.47 6.93 -21.05
N ALA A 433 -6.64 7.90 -21.43
CA ALA A 433 -7.06 9.26 -21.68
C ALA A 433 -7.95 9.41 -22.94
N LYS A 434 -7.73 8.56 -23.93
CA LYS A 434 -8.48 8.57 -25.19
C LYS A 434 -9.85 7.93 -25.03
N GLU A 435 -9.90 6.70 -24.53
CA GLU A 435 -11.11 5.87 -24.57
C GLU A 435 -11.31 4.95 -23.35
N GLY A 436 -10.23 4.52 -22.68
CA GLY A 436 -10.31 3.48 -21.65
C GLY A 436 -11.27 3.78 -20.49
N LEU A 437 -11.47 5.07 -20.18
CA LEU A 437 -12.35 5.52 -19.09
C LEU A 437 -13.68 6.11 -19.57
N ARG A 438 -13.86 6.33 -20.88
CA ARG A 438 -15.02 7.07 -21.43
C ARG A 438 -16.33 6.33 -21.24
N GLY A 439 -16.43 5.09 -21.71
CA GLY A 439 -17.65 4.27 -21.60
C GLY A 439 -18.06 3.92 -20.17
N ARG A 440 -17.31 4.38 -19.18
CA ARG A 440 -17.52 4.07 -17.77
C ARG A 440 -18.09 5.26 -16.99
N GLY A 441 -18.33 6.41 -17.62
CA GLY A 441 -18.92 7.58 -16.96
C GLY A 441 -17.91 8.60 -16.42
N TYR A 442 -16.64 8.48 -16.78
CA TYR A 442 -15.68 9.58 -16.57
C TYR A 442 -15.84 10.64 -17.68
N ARG A 443 -15.58 11.90 -17.32
CA ARG A 443 -15.48 13.03 -18.25
C ARG A 443 -14.08 13.16 -18.83
N ASP A 444 -13.97 13.84 -19.98
CA ASP A 444 -12.68 14.33 -20.46
C ASP A 444 -12.11 15.48 -19.63
N LEU A 445 -10.88 15.85 -19.95
CA LEU A 445 -10.20 17.01 -19.38
C LEU A 445 -10.87 18.35 -19.74
N ALA A 446 -11.77 18.36 -20.73
CA ALA A 446 -12.58 19.53 -21.08
C ALA A 446 -13.93 19.56 -20.33
N GLY A 447 -14.21 18.56 -19.48
CA GLY A 447 -15.43 18.45 -18.70
C GLY A 447 -16.63 17.88 -19.45
N ARG A 448 -16.43 17.16 -20.57
CA ARG A 448 -17.48 16.55 -21.38
C ARG A 448 -17.61 15.07 -21.11
N LEU A 449 -18.85 14.59 -21.05
CA LEU A 449 -19.16 13.18 -21.06
C LEU A 449 -19.10 12.61 -22.49
N PRO A 450 -18.89 11.30 -22.65
CA PRO A 450 -19.04 10.65 -23.94
C PRO A 450 -20.49 10.78 -24.42
N SER A 451 -20.66 10.98 -25.74
CA SER A 451 -21.98 11.13 -26.37
C SER A 451 -22.83 9.85 -26.36
N GLU A 452 -22.20 8.68 -26.22
CA GLU A 452 -22.93 7.40 -26.11
C GLU A 452 -23.44 7.22 -24.67
N GLY A 453 -24.76 7.29 -24.51
CA GLY A 453 -25.45 7.02 -23.24
C GLY A 453 -25.57 8.20 -22.28
N ALA A 454 -25.00 9.37 -22.59
CA ALA A 454 -25.28 10.61 -21.88
C ALA A 454 -26.58 11.25 -22.42
N PRO A 455 -27.51 11.69 -21.55
CA PRO A 455 -28.58 12.62 -21.95
C PRO A 455 -27.97 13.82 -22.69
N VAL A 456 -28.60 14.20 -23.80
CA VAL A 456 -28.11 15.24 -24.73
C VAL A 456 -27.90 16.61 -24.05
N ASP A 457 -28.50 16.83 -22.87
CA ASP A 457 -28.53 18.11 -22.15
C ASP A 457 -27.67 18.17 -20.87
N GLU A 458 -26.70 17.26 -20.68
CA GLU A 458 -25.87 17.35 -19.47
C GLU A 458 -24.91 18.54 -19.48
N PRO A 459 -24.81 19.30 -18.36
CA PRO A 459 -24.00 20.49 -18.31
C PRO A 459 -22.52 20.15 -18.47
N ARG A 460 -21.81 21.02 -19.19
CA ARG A 460 -20.35 21.03 -19.16
C ARG A 460 -19.89 21.55 -17.79
N VAL A 461 -19.09 20.77 -17.10
CA VAL A 461 -18.50 21.17 -15.81
C VAL A 461 -17.05 21.52 -16.04
N THR A 462 -16.66 22.77 -15.79
CA THR A 462 -15.25 23.17 -15.90
C THR A 462 -14.49 22.53 -14.74
N PRO A 463 -13.48 21.65 -14.99
CA PRO A 463 -12.73 21.05 -13.92
C PRO A 463 -12.01 22.13 -13.11
N ARG A 464 -12.19 22.11 -11.80
CA ARG A 464 -11.43 22.93 -10.85
C ARG A 464 -10.58 22.00 -9.99
N GLY A 465 -9.28 22.26 -9.98
CA GLY A 465 -8.37 21.61 -9.03
C GLY A 465 -8.51 22.23 -7.64
N SER A 466 -8.30 21.44 -6.60
CA SER A 466 -7.99 21.94 -5.26
C SER A 466 -6.48 22.11 -5.10
N THR A 467 -6.04 23.03 -4.25
CA THR A 467 -4.61 23.13 -3.91
C THR A 467 -4.23 22.15 -2.81
N THR A 468 -2.94 21.81 -2.73
CA THR A 468 -2.39 20.98 -1.65
C THR A 468 -2.66 21.58 -0.28
N GLU A 469 -2.52 22.91 -0.13
CA GLU A 469 -2.75 23.61 1.14
C GLU A 469 -4.22 23.54 1.56
N GLU A 470 -5.17 23.70 0.63
CA GLU A 470 -6.60 23.59 0.92
C GLU A 470 -6.96 22.19 1.45
N VAL A 471 -6.49 21.16 0.74
CA VAL A 471 -6.72 19.75 1.09
C VAL A 471 -6.09 19.39 2.44
N MET A 472 -4.82 19.73 2.64
CA MET A 472 -4.09 19.40 3.86
C MET A 472 -4.64 20.15 5.08
N ARG A 473 -5.08 21.41 4.90
CA ARG A 473 -5.77 22.17 5.95
C ARG A 473 -7.08 21.50 6.34
N ALA A 474 -7.88 21.08 5.35
CA ALA A 474 -9.15 20.41 5.60
C ALA A 474 -8.97 19.10 6.39
N LEU A 475 -7.98 18.29 6.01
CA LEU A 475 -7.63 17.06 6.74
C LEU A 475 -7.13 17.33 8.16
N ALA A 476 -6.34 18.39 8.37
CA ALA A 476 -5.88 18.77 9.72
C ALA A 476 -7.04 19.26 10.62
N GLU A 477 -8.02 19.95 10.03
CA GLU A 477 -9.17 20.48 10.76
C GLU A 477 -10.30 19.46 10.97
N TYR A 478 -10.44 18.47 10.09
CA TYR A 478 -11.54 17.50 10.09
C TYR A 478 -11.68 16.74 11.43
N PRO A 479 -10.62 16.17 12.01
CA PRO A 479 -10.71 15.47 13.30
C PRO A 479 -11.24 16.34 14.45
N GLN A 480 -11.15 17.67 14.34
CA GLN A 480 -11.64 18.61 15.35
C GLN A 480 -13.11 19.00 15.17
N GLY A 481 -13.70 18.71 14.01
CA GLY A 481 -15.10 19.03 13.70
C GLY A 481 -16.06 17.87 13.96
N ARG A 482 -15.60 16.63 13.80
CA ARG A 482 -16.42 15.42 13.92
C ARG A 482 -16.87 15.14 15.37
N PRO A 483 -17.98 14.39 15.57
CA PRO A 483 -18.41 13.95 16.89
C PRO A 483 -17.31 13.19 17.64
N ALA A 484 -17.14 13.51 18.92
CA ALA A 484 -16.15 12.88 19.78
C ALA A 484 -16.50 11.41 20.05
N VAL A 485 -15.47 10.57 20.17
CA VAL A 485 -15.56 9.18 20.61
C VAL A 485 -14.94 9.01 21.99
N THR A 486 -15.59 8.21 22.82
CA THR A 486 -15.07 7.81 24.14
C THR A 486 -14.81 6.32 24.11
N ALA A 487 -13.58 5.93 23.80
CA ALA A 487 -13.22 4.55 23.57
C ALA A 487 -12.42 3.93 24.72
N ALA A 488 -12.44 2.61 24.81
CA ALA A 488 -11.50 1.80 25.58
C ALA A 488 -10.91 0.70 24.71
N TYR A 489 -9.57 0.64 24.64
CA TYR A 489 -8.88 -0.52 24.08
C TYR A 489 -8.75 -1.58 25.14
N VAL A 490 -9.19 -2.80 24.81
CA VAL A 490 -9.14 -3.95 25.71
C VAL A 490 -8.39 -5.07 25.00
N VAL A 491 -7.13 -5.27 25.39
CA VAL A 491 -6.23 -6.22 24.72
C VAL A 491 -6.14 -7.52 25.49
N ASP A 492 -6.43 -8.62 24.81
CA ASP A 492 -6.18 -9.97 25.28
C ASP A 492 -4.67 -10.23 25.31
N VAL A 493 -4.14 -10.55 26.48
CA VAL A 493 -2.74 -10.94 26.70
C VAL A 493 -2.65 -12.39 27.18
N SER A 494 -3.71 -13.19 27.04
CA SER A 494 -3.73 -14.59 27.46
C SER A 494 -2.74 -15.45 26.67
N GLY A 495 -2.41 -16.63 27.20
CA GLY A 495 -1.40 -17.50 26.62
C GLY A 495 -1.67 -17.95 25.16
N SER A 496 -2.92 -17.93 24.69
CA SER A 496 -3.23 -18.25 23.28
C SER A 496 -2.88 -17.14 22.30
N MET A 497 -2.66 -15.92 22.79
CA MET A 497 -2.20 -14.78 21.98
C MET A 497 -0.72 -14.88 21.57
N ASP A 498 0.03 -15.81 22.17
CA ASP A 498 1.42 -16.13 21.83
C ASP A 498 1.54 -17.00 20.55
N LYS A 499 0.42 -17.59 20.11
CA LYS A 499 0.42 -18.42 18.90
C LYS A 499 0.71 -17.54 17.67
N PRO A 500 1.39 -18.08 16.66
CA PRO A 500 1.58 -17.36 15.41
C PRO A 500 0.26 -17.19 14.66
N THR A 501 0.21 -16.13 13.87
CA THR A 501 -0.76 -15.88 12.81
C THR A 501 -0.29 -16.55 11.51
N LEU A 502 -1.11 -16.47 10.45
CA LEU A 502 -0.70 -16.92 9.11
C LEU A 502 0.52 -16.16 8.57
N GLU A 503 0.74 -14.92 9.05
CA GLU A 503 1.86 -14.06 8.69
C GLU A 503 3.15 -14.38 9.48
N GLY A 504 3.13 -15.38 10.37
CA GLY A 504 4.28 -15.78 11.17
C GLY A 504 4.59 -14.91 12.39
N ILE A 505 3.85 -13.81 12.60
CA ILE A 505 3.92 -12.98 13.82
C ILE A 505 2.96 -13.49 14.90
N SER A 506 3.23 -13.21 16.19
CA SER A 506 2.31 -13.60 17.26
C SER A 506 0.97 -12.84 17.15
N ARG A 507 -0.13 -13.43 17.64
CA ARG A 507 -1.43 -12.77 17.68
C ARG A 507 -1.41 -11.53 18.58
N LEU A 508 -0.60 -11.52 19.64
CA LEU A 508 -0.40 -10.35 20.49
C LEU A 508 0.33 -9.23 19.77
N ASP A 509 1.38 -9.53 19.00
CA ASP A 509 2.06 -8.52 18.19
C ASP A 509 1.09 -7.92 17.17
N ARG A 510 0.30 -8.77 16.51
CA ARG A 510 -0.78 -8.32 15.62
C ARG A 510 -1.78 -7.42 16.35
N ALA A 511 -2.18 -7.76 17.58
CA ALA A 511 -3.09 -6.93 18.37
C ALA A 511 -2.49 -5.54 18.67
N ARG A 512 -1.19 -5.46 19.02
CA ARG A 512 -0.49 -4.20 19.26
C ARG A 512 -0.42 -3.35 17.99
N ASP A 513 -0.13 -3.97 16.85
CA ASP A 513 -0.06 -3.27 15.56
C ASP A 513 -1.41 -2.69 15.17
N LEU A 514 -2.50 -3.47 15.32
CA LEU A 514 -3.87 -3.02 15.07
C LEU A 514 -4.27 -1.86 16.00
N ALA A 515 -4.00 -2.01 17.31
CA ALA A 515 -4.32 -0.98 18.29
C ALA A 515 -3.52 0.32 18.04
N THR A 516 -2.28 0.21 17.58
CA THR A 516 -1.44 1.37 17.24
C THR A 516 -1.97 2.08 15.99
N GLN A 517 -2.35 1.34 14.95
CA GLN A 517 -2.99 1.92 13.76
C GLN A 517 -4.31 2.62 14.12
N ALA A 518 -5.13 1.96 14.95
CA ALA A 518 -6.39 2.50 15.46
C ALA A 518 -6.20 3.81 16.25
N LEU A 519 -5.14 3.92 17.06
CA LEU A 519 -4.81 5.14 17.80
C LEU A 519 -4.53 6.33 16.87
N GLY A 520 -3.98 6.09 15.67
CA GLY A 520 -3.73 7.12 14.66
C GLY A 520 -5.00 7.81 14.17
N LEU A 521 -6.14 7.12 14.20
CA LEU A 521 -7.42 7.63 13.71
C LEU A 521 -8.18 8.47 14.74
N LEU A 522 -7.71 8.56 15.97
CA LEU A 522 -8.31 9.41 17.01
C LEU A 522 -7.79 10.84 16.87
N GLY A 523 -8.66 11.83 17.12
CA GLY A 523 -8.35 13.26 17.12
C GLY A 523 -8.44 13.86 18.52
N SER A 524 -8.07 15.13 18.67
CA SER A 524 -8.09 15.83 19.97
C SER A 524 -9.44 15.87 20.71
N PRO A 525 -10.63 15.85 20.06
CA PRO A 525 -11.89 15.75 20.79
C PRO A 525 -12.19 14.33 21.30
N ASP A 526 -11.49 13.31 20.80
CA ASP A 526 -11.66 11.93 21.22
C ASP A 526 -10.98 11.67 22.58
N SER A 527 -11.48 10.69 23.33
CA SER A 527 -10.83 10.21 24.56
C SER A 527 -10.70 8.69 24.55
N ILE A 528 -9.55 8.19 25.00
CA ILE A 528 -9.18 6.78 24.92
C ILE A 528 -8.42 6.35 26.17
N GLY A 529 -8.61 5.11 26.61
CA GLY A 529 -7.75 4.44 27.58
C GLY A 529 -7.39 3.03 27.12
N LEU A 530 -6.43 2.40 27.81
CA LEU A 530 -5.94 1.05 27.51
C LEU A 530 -6.08 0.13 28.73
N TRP A 531 -6.70 -1.02 28.50
CA TRP A 531 -6.83 -2.13 29.44
C TRP A 531 -6.29 -3.41 28.82
N SER A 532 -5.83 -4.32 29.67
CA SER A 532 -5.44 -5.68 29.27
C SER A 532 -6.11 -6.73 30.14
N PHE A 533 -6.40 -7.90 29.58
CA PHE A 533 -6.88 -9.06 30.34
C PHE A 533 -6.16 -10.36 29.90
N PRO A 534 -5.95 -11.32 30.82
CA PRO A 534 -6.16 -11.23 32.26
C PRO A 534 -5.19 -10.23 32.95
N ALA A 535 -5.51 -9.78 34.16
CA ALA A 535 -4.76 -8.73 34.87
C ALA A 535 -3.39 -9.15 35.41
N ARG A 536 -3.29 -10.39 35.90
CA ARG A 536 -2.19 -10.99 36.67
C ARG A 536 -1.80 -12.38 36.15
N GLY A 537 -2.53 -12.93 35.18
CA GLY A 537 -2.22 -14.20 34.50
C GLY A 537 -2.64 -15.48 35.23
N ALA A 538 -3.04 -15.44 36.50
CA ALA A 538 -3.44 -16.65 37.22
C ALA A 538 -4.56 -17.45 36.50
N ALA A 539 -4.57 -18.78 36.69
CA ALA A 539 -5.48 -19.70 35.99
C ALA A 539 -6.98 -19.39 36.12
N ASN A 540 -7.39 -18.63 37.14
CA ASN A 540 -8.77 -18.18 37.37
C ASN A 540 -8.88 -16.65 37.47
N ASP A 541 -7.93 -15.93 36.91
CA ASP A 541 -7.96 -14.48 36.90
C ASP A 541 -9.09 -13.98 35.98
N ARG A 542 -9.99 -13.19 36.58
CA ARG A 542 -11.12 -12.53 35.92
C ARG A 542 -10.92 -11.02 35.80
N GLY A 543 -9.81 -10.51 36.31
CA GLY A 543 -9.53 -9.08 36.37
C GLY A 543 -9.08 -8.52 35.03
N VAL A 544 -9.39 -7.25 34.83
CA VAL A 544 -8.75 -6.36 33.85
C VAL A 544 -7.75 -5.46 34.56
N LYS A 545 -6.62 -5.19 33.89
CA LYS A 545 -5.62 -4.23 34.36
C LYS A 545 -5.65 -2.99 33.47
N GLU A 546 -5.90 -1.85 34.08
CA GLU A 546 -5.75 -0.54 33.43
C GLU A 546 -4.25 -0.26 33.24
N ARG A 547 -3.86 -0.05 31.99
CA ARG A 547 -2.47 0.23 31.58
C ARG A 547 -2.26 1.72 31.39
N VAL A 548 -3.23 2.38 30.77
CA VAL A 548 -3.27 3.83 30.59
C VAL A 548 -4.69 4.27 30.88
N GLY A 549 -4.83 5.23 31.80
CA GLY A 549 -6.14 5.77 32.14
C GLY A 549 -6.74 6.58 31.00
N ARG A 550 -8.07 6.62 30.95
CA ARG A 550 -8.77 7.33 29.87
C ARG A 550 -8.51 8.83 29.96
N GLN A 551 -7.99 9.43 28.90
CA GLN A 551 -7.80 10.87 28.76
C GLN A 551 -8.12 11.33 27.33
N SER A 552 -8.30 12.63 27.15
CA SER A 552 -8.41 13.23 25.81
C SER A 552 -7.12 13.01 25.04
N VAL A 553 -7.24 12.79 23.73
CA VAL A 553 -6.09 12.51 22.88
C VAL A 553 -5.28 13.79 22.65
N ASN A 554 -4.03 13.76 23.07
CA ASN A 554 -2.99 14.74 22.75
C ASN A 554 -1.67 13.99 22.53
N ASP A 555 -0.59 14.69 22.16
CA ASP A 555 0.68 14.03 21.81
C ASP A 555 1.25 13.23 22.99
N GLU A 556 1.21 13.77 24.21
CA GLU A 556 1.66 13.09 25.43
C GLU A 556 0.88 11.78 25.69
N HIS A 557 -0.45 11.84 25.57
CA HIS A 557 -1.33 10.70 25.76
C HIS A 557 -1.17 9.65 24.66
N ARG A 558 -0.96 10.07 23.41
CA ARG A 558 -0.64 9.15 22.30
C ARG A 558 0.66 8.41 22.56
N GLU A 559 1.69 9.11 22.98
CA GLU A 559 2.96 8.47 23.32
C GLU A 559 2.82 7.51 24.51
N ALA A 560 2.06 7.90 25.55
CA ALA A 560 1.79 7.02 26.70
C ALA A 560 1.06 5.74 26.27
N MET A 561 0.04 5.87 25.41
CA MET A 561 -0.68 4.73 24.82
C MET A 561 0.24 3.86 23.97
N ALA A 562 1.04 4.45 23.07
CA ALA A 562 1.97 3.72 22.20
C ALA A 562 3.02 2.94 23.01
N ARG A 563 3.63 3.57 24.02
CA ARG A 563 4.56 2.91 24.95
C ARG A 563 3.90 1.77 25.71
N ALA A 564 2.68 1.99 26.21
CA ALA A 564 1.96 0.97 26.96
C ALA A 564 1.52 -0.22 26.09
N LEU A 565 1.14 0.02 24.82
CA LEU A 565 0.87 -1.03 23.84
C LEU A 565 2.12 -1.85 23.55
N ALA A 566 3.25 -1.19 23.26
CA ALA A 566 4.52 -1.86 23.00
C ALA A 566 4.98 -2.70 24.21
N GLY A 567 4.76 -2.20 25.43
CA GLY A 567 5.10 -2.89 26.69
C GLY A 567 4.05 -3.88 27.20
N LEU A 568 2.99 -4.19 26.43
CA LEU A 568 2.11 -5.31 26.79
C LEU A 568 2.92 -6.59 26.71
N GLU A 569 2.79 -7.48 27.69
CA GLU A 569 3.46 -8.78 27.70
C GLU A 569 2.42 -9.87 27.91
N LYS A 570 2.74 -11.07 27.46
CA LYS A 570 1.93 -12.27 27.68
C LYS A 570 1.72 -12.49 29.17
N ALA A 571 0.49 -12.82 29.54
CA ALA A 571 0.15 -13.23 30.89
C ALA A 571 0.48 -14.71 31.10
N GLU A 572 1.06 -15.02 32.26
CA GLU A 572 1.42 -16.39 32.65
C GLU A 572 0.18 -17.17 33.11
N GLY A 573 -0.54 -17.79 32.17
CA GLY A 573 -1.61 -18.73 32.48
C GLY A 573 -2.60 -18.96 31.34
N GLY A 574 -3.60 -19.80 31.61
CA GLY A 574 -4.58 -20.26 30.62
C GLY A 574 -5.96 -19.60 30.67
N SER A 575 -6.12 -18.51 31.42
CA SER A 575 -7.40 -17.81 31.56
C SER A 575 -7.62 -16.77 30.46
N THR A 576 -8.83 -16.75 29.90
CA THR A 576 -9.30 -15.74 28.93
C THR A 576 -10.69 -15.25 29.37
N PRO A 577 -10.78 -14.33 30.35
CA PRO A 577 -12.05 -13.82 30.89
C PRO A 577 -12.69 -12.74 30.00
N LEU A 578 -12.96 -13.05 28.73
CA LEU A 578 -13.40 -12.09 27.70
C LEU A 578 -14.67 -11.34 28.12
N TYR A 579 -15.72 -12.06 28.55
CA TYR A 579 -16.99 -11.42 28.88
C TYR A 579 -16.90 -10.60 30.17
N ASP A 580 -16.19 -11.08 31.19
CA ASP A 580 -15.93 -10.34 32.42
C ASP A 580 -15.18 -9.03 32.13
N ALA A 581 -14.20 -9.06 31.22
CA ALA A 581 -13.46 -7.88 30.79
C ALA A 581 -14.35 -6.83 30.11
N ILE A 582 -15.22 -7.25 29.18
CA ILE A 582 -16.17 -6.36 28.51
C ILE A 582 -17.15 -5.75 29.53
N ALA A 583 -17.67 -6.55 30.45
CA ALA A 583 -18.58 -6.07 31.48
C ALA A 583 -17.92 -5.02 32.41
N ASP A 584 -16.70 -5.29 32.92
CA ASP A 584 -16.01 -4.36 33.82
C ASP A 584 -15.65 -3.04 33.12
N VAL A 585 -15.05 -3.12 31.93
CA VAL A 585 -14.69 -1.92 31.16
C VAL A 585 -15.94 -1.14 30.74
N GLY A 586 -17.03 -1.83 30.37
CA GLY A 586 -18.30 -1.20 30.03
C GLY A 586 -18.89 -0.40 31.17
N MET A 587 -18.85 -0.92 32.39
CA MET A 587 -19.27 -0.16 33.58
C MET A 587 -18.38 1.06 33.85
N ARG A 588 -17.07 0.98 33.56
CA ARG A 588 -16.14 2.11 33.73
C ARG A 588 -16.30 3.20 32.66
N LEU A 589 -16.82 2.85 31.48
CA LEU A 589 -17.17 3.77 30.40
C LEU A 589 -18.59 4.32 30.49
N ALA A 590 -19.48 3.65 31.24
CA ALA A 590 -20.89 3.96 31.36
C ALA A 590 -21.16 5.45 31.65
N GLY A 591 -22.01 6.10 30.85
CA GLY A 591 -22.41 7.50 31.05
C GLY A 591 -21.27 8.52 30.92
N ARG A 592 -20.12 8.16 30.35
CA ARG A 592 -18.96 9.05 30.16
C ARG A 592 -18.76 9.39 28.69
N GLY A 593 -18.66 10.69 28.41
CA GLY A 593 -18.33 11.22 27.10
C GLY A 593 -19.37 10.94 26.01
N GLN A 594 -18.99 11.15 24.76
CA GLN A 594 -19.84 10.94 23.58
C GLN A 594 -19.46 9.62 22.89
N ASN A 595 -20.45 8.94 22.30
CA ASN A 595 -20.27 7.70 21.53
C ASN A 595 -19.36 6.68 22.24
N PRO A 596 -19.77 6.14 23.41
CA PRO A 596 -18.92 5.25 24.17
C PRO A 596 -18.75 3.90 23.46
N ALA A 597 -17.51 3.43 23.33
CA ALA A 597 -17.18 2.17 22.67
C ALA A 597 -16.08 1.38 23.38
N ILE A 598 -16.21 0.06 23.40
CA ILE A 598 -15.15 -0.87 23.77
C ILE A 598 -14.61 -1.49 22.49
N ILE A 599 -13.30 -1.38 22.26
CA ILE A 599 -12.62 -2.04 21.14
C ILE A 599 -11.74 -3.14 21.73
N VAL A 600 -12.12 -4.38 21.47
CA VAL A 600 -11.48 -5.57 22.04
C VAL A 600 -10.58 -6.22 21.00
N PHE A 601 -9.33 -6.52 21.34
CA PHE A 601 -8.40 -7.27 20.49
C PHE A 601 -8.15 -8.64 21.12
N SER A 602 -8.67 -9.71 20.53
CA SER A 602 -8.64 -11.06 21.12
C SER A 602 -8.68 -12.15 20.05
N ASP A 603 -8.24 -13.37 20.40
CA ASP A 603 -8.44 -14.57 19.59
C ASP A 603 -9.80 -15.26 19.82
N GLY A 604 -10.63 -14.67 20.69
CA GLY A 604 -12.06 -14.94 20.80
C GLY A 604 -12.49 -15.93 21.87
N GLY A 605 -11.55 -16.55 22.60
CA GLY A 605 -11.91 -17.49 23.65
C GLY A 605 -12.52 -16.82 24.89
N ASN A 606 -13.59 -17.41 25.46
CA ASN A 606 -14.04 -17.09 26.82
C ASN A 606 -13.83 -18.30 27.74
N ARG A 607 -12.64 -18.39 28.35
CA ARG A 607 -12.18 -19.56 29.12
C ARG A 607 -11.69 -19.13 30.50
N VAL A 608 -12.59 -19.07 31.47
CA VAL A 608 -12.24 -18.80 32.86
C VAL A 608 -13.24 -19.47 33.80
N ARG A 609 -12.76 -20.05 34.90
CA ARG A 609 -13.64 -20.66 35.89
C ARG A 609 -14.42 -19.59 36.66
N GLY A 610 -15.75 -19.73 36.70
CA GLY A 610 -16.62 -18.79 37.40
C GLY A 610 -16.71 -17.42 36.72
N GLY A 611 -16.33 -17.32 35.45
CA GLY A 611 -16.61 -16.15 34.62
C GLY A 611 -18.09 -16.05 34.28
N ILE A 612 -18.46 -14.92 33.70
CA ILE A 612 -19.84 -14.70 33.23
C ILE A 612 -20.05 -15.33 31.85
N ASP A 613 -21.30 -15.66 31.54
CA ASP A 613 -21.75 -16.05 30.21
C ASP A 613 -22.34 -14.85 29.46
N VAL A 614 -22.73 -15.06 28.20
CA VAL A 614 -23.31 -13.99 27.36
C VAL A 614 -24.61 -13.44 27.94
N ALA A 615 -25.42 -14.24 28.63
CA ALA A 615 -26.68 -13.81 29.22
C ALA A 615 -26.44 -12.85 30.40
N ARG A 616 -25.44 -13.13 31.24
CA ARG A 616 -25.02 -12.24 32.32
C ARG A 616 -24.33 -10.98 31.80
N LEU A 617 -23.54 -11.10 30.73
CA LEU A 617 -22.95 -9.94 30.06
C LEU A 617 -24.05 -9.01 29.53
N ARG A 618 -25.05 -9.54 28.83
CA ARG A 618 -26.24 -8.79 28.38
C ARG A 618 -26.91 -8.05 29.53
N ALA A 619 -27.18 -8.74 30.64
CA ALA A 619 -27.78 -8.12 31.82
C ALA A 619 -26.90 -7.03 32.44
N SER A 620 -25.57 -7.15 32.33
CA SER A 620 -24.63 -6.13 32.77
C SER A 620 -24.68 -4.89 31.86
N LEU A 621 -24.61 -5.09 30.55
CA LEU A 621 -24.62 -4.00 29.56
C LEU A 621 -25.97 -3.29 29.50
N ALA A 622 -27.09 -4.00 29.70
CA ALA A 622 -28.42 -3.38 29.78
C ALA A 622 -28.58 -2.42 30.98
N ARG A 623 -27.74 -2.55 32.02
CA ARG A 623 -27.71 -1.63 33.17
C ARG A 623 -26.78 -0.44 32.96
N THR A 624 -25.97 -0.45 31.91
CA THR A 624 -25.05 0.63 31.57
C THR A 624 -25.84 1.78 30.93
N PRO A 625 -25.85 2.98 31.51
CA PRO A 625 -26.47 4.14 30.87
C PRO A 625 -25.79 4.50 29.55
N GLY A 626 -26.61 4.71 28.52
CA GLY A 626 -26.18 5.04 27.15
C GLY A 626 -25.97 3.82 26.27
N LYS A 627 -26.01 4.01 24.94
CA LYS A 627 -25.73 2.95 23.95
C LYS A 627 -24.22 2.73 23.87
N LEU A 628 -23.72 1.75 24.63
CA LEU A 628 -22.34 1.29 24.56
C LEU A 628 -22.19 0.32 23.38
N GLN A 629 -21.22 0.59 22.50
CA GLN A 629 -20.86 -0.32 21.42
C GLN A 629 -19.69 -1.21 21.81
N VAL A 630 -19.72 -2.47 21.38
CA VAL A 630 -18.63 -3.42 21.57
C VAL A 630 -18.12 -3.84 20.20
N VAL A 631 -16.89 -3.48 19.88
CA VAL A 631 -16.25 -3.85 18.62
C VAL A 631 -15.15 -4.85 18.93
N ILE A 632 -15.16 -5.99 18.24
CA ILE A 632 -14.17 -7.05 18.43
C ILE A 632 -13.31 -7.15 17.18
N MET A 633 -12.00 -7.03 17.37
CA MET A 633 -10.96 -7.37 16.42
C MET A 633 -10.50 -8.80 16.70
N ALA A 634 -11.04 -9.75 15.93
CA ALA A 634 -10.77 -11.17 16.11
C ALA A 634 -9.48 -11.57 15.39
N ILE A 635 -8.51 -12.10 16.15
CA ILE A 635 -7.16 -12.39 15.66
C ILE A 635 -6.90 -13.91 15.76
N GLY A 636 -6.73 -14.57 14.63
CA GLY A 636 -6.45 -15.99 14.55
C GLY A 636 -7.27 -16.68 13.49
N GLU A 637 -7.11 -17.99 13.35
CA GLU A 637 -7.65 -18.76 12.22
C GLU A 637 -9.18 -18.78 12.16
N LYS A 638 -9.85 -18.82 13.31
CA LYS A 638 -11.31 -18.85 13.38
C LYS A 638 -11.93 -17.46 13.30
N GLU A 639 -11.18 -16.40 13.57
CA GLU A 639 -11.69 -15.03 13.60
C GLU A 639 -13.06 -14.93 14.31
N CYS A 640 -14.05 -14.30 13.66
CA CYS A 640 -15.42 -14.16 14.15
C CYS A 640 -16.22 -15.47 14.17
N ASP A 641 -15.69 -16.56 13.63
CA ASP A 641 -16.30 -17.88 13.73
C ASP A 641 -16.10 -18.56 15.09
N GLU A 642 -15.28 -17.99 15.97
CA GLU A 642 -15.10 -18.51 17.33
C GLU A 642 -16.43 -18.49 18.12
N PRO A 643 -16.85 -19.61 18.76
CA PRO A 643 -18.18 -19.73 19.37
C PRO A 643 -18.55 -18.64 20.37
N ALA A 644 -17.59 -18.20 21.20
CA ALA A 644 -17.86 -17.13 22.16
C ALA A 644 -18.06 -15.76 21.48
N LEU A 645 -17.41 -15.52 20.34
CA LEU A 645 -17.65 -14.31 19.55
C LEU A 645 -18.99 -14.40 18.82
N LYS A 646 -19.33 -15.54 18.21
CA LYS A 646 -20.65 -15.78 17.61
C LYS A 646 -21.79 -15.61 18.61
N ALA A 647 -21.62 -16.09 19.83
CA ALA A 647 -22.63 -15.93 20.87
C ALA A 647 -22.84 -14.44 21.22
N LEU A 648 -21.78 -13.64 21.22
CA LEU A 648 -21.85 -12.21 21.49
C LEU A 648 -22.51 -11.43 20.34
N THR A 649 -22.07 -11.67 19.10
CA THR A 649 -22.58 -10.95 17.92
C THR A 649 -23.93 -11.44 17.44
N GLY A 650 -24.31 -12.68 17.75
CA GLY A 650 -25.63 -13.24 17.47
C GLY A 650 -26.73 -12.70 18.39
N ASP A 651 -26.36 -11.98 19.44
CA ASP A 651 -27.31 -11.36 20.38
C ASP A 651 -27.67 -9.94 19.96
N SER A 652 -28.83 -9.77 19.34
CA SER A 652 -29.30 -8.47 18.84
C SER A 652 -29.52 -7.41 19.92
N THR A 653 -29.52 -7.79 21.21
CA THR A 653 -29.66 -6.85 22.32
C THR A 653 -28.33 -6.25 22.77
N ILE A 654 -27.21 -6.85 22.37
CA ILE A 654 -25.87 -6.32 22.56
C ILE A 654 -25.46 -5.65 21.24
N ALA A 655 -25.12 -4.36 21.28
CA ALA A 655 -24.55 -3.66 20.12
C ALA A 655 -23.10 -4.11 19.88
N ALA A 656 -22.91 -5.37 19.49
CA ALA A 656 -21.63 -6.01 19.27
C ALA A 656 -21.38 -6.33 17.79
N THR A 657 -20.25 -5.86 17.27
CA THR A 657 -19.78 -6.16 15.90
C THR A 657 -18.42 -6.85 15.97
N CYS A 658 -18.21 -7.88 15.14
CA CYS A 658 -16.94 -8.58 15.05
C CYS A 658 -16.32 -8.43 13.66
N TYR A 659 -15.01 -8.22 13.66
CA TYR A 659 -14.20 -8.01 12.48
C TYR A 659 -12.99 -8.97 12.50
N GLY A 660 -12.82 -9.75 11.43
CA GLY A 660 -11.68 -10.64 11.25
C GLY A 660 -10.42 -9.86 10.86
N ALA A 661 -9.33 -10.03 11.61
CA ALA A 661 -8.11 -9.25 11.44
C ALA A 661 -7.04 -9.91 10.56
N THR A 662 -7.39 -10.96 9.82
CA THR A 662 -6.44 -11.81 9.07
C THR A 662 -6.35 -11.47 7.58
N ARG A 663 -7.11 -10.48 7.09
CA ARG A 663 -7.03 -9.96 5.70
C ARG A 663 -6.33 -8.60 5.63
N GLY A 664 -5.54 -8.39 4.58
CA GLY A 664 -4.73 -7.19 4.31
C GLY A 664 -5.47 -5.85 4.17
N GLU A 665 -6.78 -5.78 4.43
CA GLU A 665 -7.58 -4.55 4.40
C GLU A 665 -7.73 -3.91 5.79
N THR A 666 -6.69 -4.04 6.61
CA THR A 666 -6.75 -3.77 8.05
C THR A 666 -6.95 -2.28 8.38
N ALA A 667 -6.31 -1.37 7.65
CA ALA A 667 -6.51 0.07 7.83
C ALA A 667 -7.94 0.48 7.47
N ARG A 668 -8.48 -0.06 6.37
CA ARG A 668 -9.88 0.13 5.97
C ARG A 668 -10.84 -0.38 7.05
N LEU A 669 -10.58 -1.56 7.60
CA LEU A 669 -11.36 -2.17 8.67
C LEU A 669 -11.43 -1.30 9.92
N ILE A 670 -10.27 -0.83 10.42
CA ILE A 670 -10.18 0.00 11.62
C ILE A 670 -10.88 1.34 11.41
N SER A 671 -10.75 1.92 10.22
CA SER A 671 -11.41 3.18 9.93
C SER A 671 -12.92 3.01 9.78
N ASN A 672 -13.41 1.92 9.19
CA ASN A 672 -14.84 1.54 9.20
C ASN A 672 -15.41 1.44 10.63
N ILE A 673 -14.59 0.97 11.58
CA ILE A 673 -14.98 0.82 12.99
C ILE A 673 -15.18 2.16 13.68
N PHE A 674 -14.19 3.06 13.59
CA PHE A 674 -14.29 4.38 14.23
C PHE A 674 -15.33 5.25 13.61
N ALA A 675 -15.44 5.10 12.30
CA ALA A 675 -16.61 5.49 11.61
C ALA A 675 -17.82 4.94 12.40
N GLU A 676 -18.08 3.61 12.45
CA GLU A 676 -19.34 2.99 12.94
C GLU A 676 -19.74 3.54 14.30
N ILE A 677 -18.74 3.61 15.19
CA ILE A 677 -18.85 4.12 16.55
C ILE A 677 -19.45 5.53 16.60
N ARG A 678 -19.00 6.44 15.74
CA ARG A 678 -19.47 7.84 15.70
C ARG A 678 -20.92 7.99 15.25
N SER A 679 -21.45 6.98 14.58
CA SER A 679 -22.74 7.05 13.90
C SER A 679 -23.92 6.45 14.67
N ALA A 680 -23.67 5.66 15.72
CA ALA A 680 -24.73 4.87 16.36
C ALA A 680 -25.74 5.67 17.20
N GLN A 681 -25.57 6.98 17.38
CA GLN A 681 -26.54 7.82 18.10
C GLN A 681 -27.73 8.30 17.24
N ASP A 682 -27.61 8.36 15.91
CA ASP A 682 -28.68 8.93 15.04
C ASP A 682 -29.83 7.96 14.71
N LYS A 683 -29.89 6.79 15.38
CA LYS A 683 -30.96 5.78 15.22
C LYS A 683 -32.14 5.98 16.18
N GLU A 684 -32.30 7.17 16.74
CA GLU A 684 -33.50 7.67 17.43
C GLU A 684 -34.11 8.83 16.64
#